data_AF-A0A1L7WZW8-F1
#
_entry.id   AF-A0A1L7WZW8-F1
#
_cell.length_a   1.000
_cell.length_b   1.000
_cell.length_c   1.000
_cell.angle_alpha   90.00
_cell.angle_beta   90.00
_cell.angle_gamma   90.00
#
_symmetry.space_group_name_H-M   'P 1'
#
loop_
_entity.id
_entity.type
_entity.pdbx_description
1 polymer ?
#
loop_
_entity_poly.entity_id
_entity_poly.type
_entity_poly.pdbx_seq_one_letter_code
_entity_poly.pdbx_strand_id
1 'polypeptide(L)'
;MSQYCYSPLSRAHDSIRLLRLIPNENEKADVQCELFEYSLQDSGKRTHLYEALSYVWGDPKSRRSISINKHKLLVTENLHAALLRLRDRSIVRTIWIDAICINQANKQEKEHQIQSMAKIYSQANRVIVWLGEAADDSDRAIEEIRVTASKKSTNSSNNETIQQAILKLLQRPWFRRIWVLQEVAAARHVLIMCGSAEIDGYVFCLCVELLKDFYEAHPNVQSLVRSVTYLIKGAIFRPKYTTSRSGTVSLDICPLGELIDMYYTHEATQRHDKVYALLGMSSDNLSKASLSPNYGVPWEELLERLVRFLLCEKVSVETWGDREMAVIKSKGCILGQVSSVKSGIAWDDRQNVDISFKNTPGQPLYMENWNAHWTLQASAKPIQEGDLVCLLQGASKPTIIRLCKDHFTVIMIAATPREEIGTESRSVSAPELFQSITVFPHDFLLAWDWEKPPGELQDRNEYETLIKPGGQGPEHSETTLDGCLDKATRLWNVGLILEDLEKHEEAEWRLREAIGGYERAVGKEHPHILTGMDSLALMYKKKQRWKEAEKLFVQVIQIRNRVQGADHLDTLSSMANLASTHRDQKHLDKAEKHLEKAEKLETMIYLLKRREDNAQITEEEVVQIARSFDKEVMTLLLDRRGCEFQITKGVVKAAAENKPSGKELMTLLLDRRGDKVPITEGVVKAAARNEWLGAELMTLLLDRRGNEVPITEEVIKAAAGNWWFGEEVMTLLLDRRGGDVPITEGAVKAAAGNDISGKKVMALLLERRGDEFQITKGVVKAAAKNKWSGYDVMTLLLDRRGDEIQITEEVIKAAAGNEQSGKEVMALLLERRGDEVQITEEVIKAAKANKQSGKRSYDAFTWQDE
;
A
#
# COMPACT_ATOMS: atom_id res chain seq x y z
N MET A 1 56.46 47.20 -10.18
CA MET A 1 56.39 45.85 -10.76
C MET A 1 55.12 45.72 -11.58
N SER A 2 55.21 45.21 -12.81
CA SER A 2 54.02 44.89 -13.62
C SER A 2 53.22 43.74 -12.99
N GLN A 3 51.94 43.63 -13.33
CA GLN A 3 51.07 42.57 -12.85
C GLN A 3 51.47 41.23 -13.47
N TYR A 4 51.43 40.15 -12.69
CA TYR A 4 51.75 38.81 -13.16
C TYR A 4 50.75 38.34 -14.21
N CYS A 5 51.26 37.76 -15.30
CA CYS A 5 50.47 37.15 -16.37
C CYS A 5 50.75 35.65 -16.41
N TYR A 6 49.70 34.83 -16.48
CA TYR A 6 49.81 33.38 -16.47
C TYR A 6 50.27 32.85 -17.83
N SER A 7 51.36 32.07 -17.84
CA SER A 7 51.74 31.25 -19.00
C SER A 7 50.73 30.12 -19.19
N PRO A 8 50.24 29.84 -20.41
CA PRO A 8 49.36 28.69 -20.66
C PRO A 8 50.01 27.38 -20.21
N LEU A 9 49.24 26.49 -19.58
CA LEU A 9 49.70 25.13 -19.31
C LEU A 9 49.84 24.35 -20.62
N SER A 10 50.82 23.45 -20.69
CA SER A 10 50.94 22.52 -21.80
C SER A 10 49.69 21.65 -21.92
N ARG A 11 49.31 21.28 -23.15
CA ARG A 11 48.12 20.44 -23.44
C ARG A 11 48.24 18.99 -22.96
N ALA A 12 49.31 18.63 -22.25
CA ALA A 12 49.45 17.30 -21.70
C ALA A 12 48.41 17.12 -20.57
N HIS A 13 47.59 16.07 -20.66
CA HIS A 13 46.77 15.62 -19.54
C HIS A 13 47.72 15.40 -18.34
N ASP A 14 47.58 16.18 -17.26
CA ASP A 14 48.37 16.14 -16.01
C ASP A 14 49.40 17.25 -15.75
N SER A 15 49.44 18.32 -16.56
CA SER A 15 50.26 19.49 -16.26
C SER A 15 49.61 20.42 -15.22
N ILE A 16 50.35 20.78 -14.19
CA ILE A 16 49.96 21.72 -13.13
C ILE A 16 51.01 22.81 -12.94
N ARG A 17 50.69 23.89 -12.21
CA ARG A 17 51.72 24.83 -11.73
C ARG A 17 52.02 24.59 -10.26
N LEU A 18 53.29 24.71 -9.88
CA LEU A 18 53.74 24.67 -8.49
C LEU A 18 54.38 26.01 -8.13
N LEU A 19 54.18 26.43 -6.88
CA LEU A 19 54.75 27.64 -6.31
C LEU A 19 56.02 27.28 -5.53
N ARG A 20 57.15 27.85 -5.90
CA ARG A 20 58.35 27.89 -5.06
C ARG A 20 58.31 29.14 -4.20
N LEU A 21 58.28 28.96 -2.90
CA LEU A 21 58.37 30.01 -1.90
C LEU A 21 59.84 30.23 -1.54
N ILE A 22 60.37 31.42 -1.83
CA ILE A 22 61.79 31.74 -1.68
C ILE A 22 62.07 32.09 -0.20
N PRO A 23 63.12 31.51 0.41
CA PRO A 23 63.45 31.76 1.80
C PRO A 23 63.99 33.17 2.03
N ASN A 24 63.82 33.69 3.24
CA ASN A 24 64.37 34.97 3.65
C ASN A 24 64.61 34.99 5.16
N GLU A 25 65.78 35.46 5.61
CA GLU A 25 66.10 35.56 7.04
C GLU A 25 65.18 36.53 7.79
N ASN A 26 64.70 37.58 7.11
CA ASN A 26 63.76 38.54 7.69
C ASN A 26 62.31 38.09 7.48
N GLU A 27 61.67 37.65 8.57
CA GLU A 27 60.27 37.20 8.57
C GLU A 27 59.29 38.25 8.06
N LYS A 28 59.60 39.55 8.20
CA LYS A 28 58.76 40.66 7.74
C LYS A 28 59.03 41.08 6.30
N ALA A 29 60.02 40.51 5.62
CA ALA A 29 60.30 40.82 4.22
C ALA A 29 59.14 40.42 3.32
N ASP A 30 58.96 41.14 2.21
CA ASP A 30 57.93 40.81 1.21
C ASP A 30 58.05 39.35 0.73
N VAL A 31 56.90 38.71 0.50
CA VAL A 31 56.86 37.32 0.03
C VAL A 31 57.30 37.25 -1.42
N GLN A 32 58.40 36.52 -1.68
CA GLN A 32 58.93 36.27 -3.01
C GLN A 32 58.71 34.81 -3.41
N CYS A 33 58.22 34.61 -4.61
CA CYS A 33 57.87 33.30 -5.14
C CYS A 33 58.27 33.15 -6.61
N GLU A 34 58.38 31.90 -7.05
CA GLU A 34 58.47 31.50 -8.45
C GLU A 34 57.35 30.54 -8.80
N LEU A 35 56.71 30.72 -9.96
CA LEU A 35 55.69 29.81 -10.46
C LEU A 35 56.23 29.07 -11.68
N PHE A 36 56.17 27.74 -11.65
CA PHE A 36 56.71 26.88 -12.70
C PHE A 36 55.75 25.74 -13.01
N GLU A 37 55.79 25.24 -14.25
CA GLU A 37 54.99 24.11 -14.71
C GLU A 37 55.59 22.78 -14.23
N TYR A 38 54.74 21.82 -13.89
CA TYR A 38 55.08 20.52 -13.36
C TYR A 38 54.14 19.44 -13.92
N SER A 39 54.70 18.31 -14.35
CA SER A 39 53.92 17.18 -14.87
C SER A 39 53.70 16.14 -13.78
N LEU A 40 52.46 15.66 -13.64
CA LEU A 40 52.10 14.55 -12.77
C LEU A 40 52.18 13.18 -13.48
N GLN A 41 52.61 13.13 -14.75
CA GLN A 41 52.72 11.88 -15.53
C GLN A 41 53.89 10.99 -15.08
N ASP A 42 54.93 11.59 -14.48
CA ASP A 42 56.23 10.96 -14.30
C ASP A 42 56.48 10.60 -12.81
N SER A 43 55.75 9.60 -12.31
CA SER A 43 56.18 8.91 -11.09
C SER A 43 55.76 7.45 -11.09
N GLY A 44 56.58 6.64 -11.76
CA GLY A 44 56.78 5.27 -11.32
C GLY A 44 57.07 5.26 -9.82
N LYS A 45 56.10 4.82 -9.01
CA LYS A 45 56.30 4.33 -7.63
C LYS A 45 56.75 5.35 -6.55
N ARG A 46 56.57 6.68 -6.63
CA ARG A 46 56.93 7.62 -5.52
C ARG A 46 55.97 8.81 -5.35
N THR A 47 55.77 9.27 -4.11
CA THR A 47 55.12 10.56 -3.74
C THR A 47 55.91 11.74 -4.29
N HIS A 48 55.22 12.77 -4.76
CA HIS A 48 55.86 14.00 -5.20
C HIS A 48 56.26 14.86 -3.99
N LEU A 49 57.37 15.60 -4.11
CA LEU A 49 57.96 16.34 -2.98
C LEU A 49 57.34 17.72 -2.73
N TYR A 50 56.22 18.06 -3.38
CA TYR A 50 55.48 19.29 -3.08
C TYR A 50 54.46 19.06 -1.96
N GLU A 51 54.08 20.14 -1.29
CA GLU A 51 53.00 20.16 -0.31
C GLU A 51 51.78 20.85 -0.89
N ALA A 52 50.57 20.54 -0.43
CA ALA A 52 49.36 21.25 -0.85
C ALA A 52 48.82 22.09 0.31
N LEU A 53 48.37 23.31 0.03
CA LEU A 53 47.75 24.18 1.02
C LEU A 53 46.23 24.09 0.94
N SER A 54 45.60 23.81 2.07
CA SER A 54 44.17 23.96 2.33
C SER A 54 44.02 25.11 3.33
N TYR A 55 43.25 26.16 3.03
CA TYR A 55 43.21 27.34 3.88
C TYR A 55 41.85 28.05 3.87
N VAL A 56 41.57 28.83 4.92
CA VAL A 56 40.39 29.71 4.96
C VAL A 56 40.59 30.89 4.02
N TRP A 57 39.65 31.13 3.11
CA TRP A 57 39.70 32.35 2.30
C TRP A 57 39.50 33.59 3.18
N GLY A 58 40.38 34.58 3.01
CA GLY A 58 40.20 35.90 3.62
C GLY A 58 39.18 36.74 2.84
N ASP A 59 38.83 37.91 3.39
CA ASP A 59 37.97 38.88 2.71
C ASP A 59 38.55 39.20 1.31
N PRO A 60 37.81 38.97 0.21
CA PRO A 60 38.28 39.24 -1.14
C PRO A 60 38.58 40.73 -1.41
N LYS A 61 38.09 41.64 -0.56
CA LYS A 61 38.40 43.08 -0.61
C LYS A 61 39.75 43.40 0.03
N SER A 62 40.18 42.62 1.02
CA SER A 62 41.44 42.79 1.73
C SER A 62 42.54 42.01 1.04
N ARG A 63 43.29 42.69 0.17
CA ARG A 63 44.35 42.07 -0.66
C ARG A 63 45.73 42.62 -0.31
N ARG A 64 46.71 41.71 -0.27
CA ARG A 64 48.14 42.03 -0.16
C ARG A 64 48.87 41.53 -1.39
N SER A 65 50.02 42.13 -1.68
CA SER A 65 50.80 41.77 -2.84
C SER A 65 51.95 40.85 -2.51
N ILE A 66 52.14 39.85 -3.35
CA ILE A 66 53.32 38.98 -3.38
C ILE A 66 54.05 39.17 -4.72
N SER A 67 55.35 38.85 -4.75
CA SER A 67 56.15 38.89 -5.98
C SER A 67 56.26 37.48 -6.57
N ILE A 68 55.69 37.23 -7.75
CA ILE A 68 55.83 35.98 -8.52
C ILE A 68 56.65 36.25 -9.77
N ASN A 69 57.78 35.55 -9.95
CA ASN A 69 58.66 35.73 -11.11
C ASN A 69 59.03 37.22 -11.36
N LYS A 70 59.22 38.00 -10.29
CA LYS A 70 59.46 39.47 -10.28
C LYS A 70 58.27 40.35 -10.73
N HIS A 71 57.07 39.80 -10.78
CA HIS A 71 55.83 40.50 -11.05
C HIS A 71 54.90 40.48 -9.84
N LYS A 72 53.97 41.43 -9.77
CA LYS A 72 53.04 41.57 -8.63
C LYS A 72 51.81 40.68 -8.84
N LEU A 73 51.46 39.84 -7.87
CA LEU A 73 50.17 39.16 -7.77
C LEU A 73 49.47 39.58 -6.47
N LEU A 74 48.16 39.86 -6.54
CA LEU A 74 47.35 40.17 -5.37
C LEU A 74 46.73 38.88 -4.81
N VAL A 75 46.91 38.65 -3.51
CA VAL A 75 46.34 37.53 -2.76
C VAL A 75 45.56 38.05 -1.55
N THR A 76 44.66 37.24 -0.99
CA THR A 76 43.92 37.63 0.22
C THR A 76 44.87 37.76 1.42
N GLU A 77 44.49 38.54 2.43
CA GLU A 77 45.30 38.70 3.64
C GLU A 77 45.61 37.37 4.33
N ASN A 78 44.65 36.46 4.40
CA ASN A 78 44.86 35.17 5.06
C ASN A 78 45.83 34.28 4.27
N LEU A 79 45.79 34.31 2.93
CA LEU A 79 46.77 33.60 2.12
C LEU A 79 48.17 34.22 2.24
N HIS A 80 48.26 35.54 2.32
CA HIS A 80 49.53 36.22 2.57
C HIS A 80 50.12 35.85 3.93
N ALA A 81 49.30 35.80 4.98
CA ALA A 81 49.68 35.35 6.32
C ALA A 81 50.17 33.89 6.31
N ALA A 82 49.43 32.99 5.65
CA ALA A 82 49.85 31.61 5.46
C ALA A 82 51.21 31.52 4.77
N LEU A 83 51.42 32.23 3.65
CA LEU A 83 52.70 32.22 2.93
C LEU A 83 53.86 32.77 3.76
N LEU A 84 53.65 33.85 4.52
CA LEU A 84 54.67 34.37 5.44
C LEU A 84 55.04 33.33 6.49
N ARG A 85 54.06 32.64 7.06
CA ARG A 85 54.28 31.62 8.09
C ARG A 85 54.95 30.37 7.55
N LEU A 86 54.61 29.98 6.31
CA LEU A 86 55.15 28.80 5.65
C LEU A 86 56.53 29.03 5.03
N ARG A 87 56.96 30.30 4.87
CA ARG A 87 58.28 30.66 4.35
C ARG A 87 59.34 30.31 5.38
N ASP A 88 60.23 29.41 4.99
CA ASP A 88 61.41 29.08 5.78
C ASP A 88 62.48 30.18 5.65
N ARG A 89 63.43 30.22 6.60
CA ARG A 89 64.52 31.21 6.58
C ARG A 89 65.62 30.87 5.60
N SER A 90 65.81 29.59 5.28
CA SER A 90 66.95 29.09 4.51
C SER A 90 66.58 28.09 3.41
N ILE A 91 65.42 27.42 3.51
CA ILE A 91 65.03 26.34 2.61
C ILE A 91 63.90 26.78 1.67
N VAL A 92 64.07 26.52 0.37
CA VAL A 92 63.00 26.73 -0.61
C VAL A 92 61.90 25.71 -0.39
N ARG A 93 60.65 26.19 -0.33
CA ARG A 93 59.47 25.34 -0.14
C ARG A 93 58.64 25.27 -1.41
N THR A 94 58.24 24.07 -1.84
CA THR A 94 57.41 23.90 -3.04
C THR A 94 55.99 23.54 -2.62
N ILE A 95 55.03 24.40 -2.94
CA ILE A 95 53.65 24.30 -2.49
C ILE A 95 52.70 24.43 -3.68
N TRP A 96 51.63 23.64 -3.70
CA TRP A 96 50.48 23.85 -4.57
C TRP A 96 49.38 24.58 -3.82
N ILE A 97 48.85 25.65 -4.42
CA ILE A 97 47.81 26.51 -3.85
C ILE A 97 46.83 26.84 -4.97
N ASP A 98 45.58 26.41 -4.86
CA ASP A 98 44.52 26.60 -5.86
C ASP A 98 44.41 28.07 -6.36
N ALA A 99 44.43 29.03 -5.44
CA ALA A 99 44.27 30.45 -5.72
C ALA A 99 45.44 31.08 -6.50
N ILE A 100 46.61 30.43 -6.52
CA ILE A 100 47.82 30.93 -7.20
C ILE A 100 48.18 30.05 -8.40
N CYS A 101 48.16 28.73 -8.23
CA CYS A 101 48.60 27.77 -9.24
C CYS A 101 47.62 27.63 -10.41
N ILE A 102 46.33 27.86 -10.17
CA ILE A 102 45.29 27.86 -11.19
C ILE A 102 45.03 29.30 -11.63
N ASN A 103 44.98 29.54 -12.93
CA ASN A 103 44.54 30.81 -13.48
C ASN A 103 43.02 30.96 -13.30
N GLN A 104 42.62 31.60 -12.20
CA GLN A 104 41.22 31.79 -11.82
C GLN A 104 40.41 32.60 -12.86
N ALA A 105 41.07 33.35 -13.75
CA ALA A 105 40.42 34.11 -14.82
C ALA A 105 40.16 33.27 -16.09
N ASN A 106 40.82 32.12 -16.24
CA ASN A 106 40.61 31.22 -17.38
C ASN A 106 39.66 30.08 -16.98
N LYS A 107 38.40 30.17 -17.42
CA LYS A 107 37.35 29.20 -17.08
C LYS A 107 37.69 27.77 -17.51
N GLN A 108 38.24 27.58 -18.71
CA GLN A 108 38.62 26.26 -19.22
C GLN A 108 39.76 25.64 -18.40
N GLU A 109 40.76 26.45 -18.04
CA GLU A 109 41.85 25.99 -17.18
C GLU A 109 41.33 25.61 -15.80
N LYS A 110 40.47 26.46 -15.22
CA LYS A 110 39.85 26.21 -13.91
C LYS A 110 39.06 24.90 -13.89
N GLU A 111 38.18 24.69 -14.87
CA GLU A 111 37.38 23.46 -15.00
C GLU A 111 38.26 22.23 -15.14
N HIS A 112 39.34 22.31 -15.94
CA HIS A 112 40.28 21.20 -16.13
C HIS A 112 41.11 20.90 -14.87
N GLN A 113 41.61 21.92 -14.18
CA GLN A 113 42.41 21.73 -12.97
C GLN A 113 41.55 21.23 -11.79
N ILE A 114 40.29 21.65 -11.70
CA ILE A 114 39.34 21.15 -10.69
C ILE A 114 39.12 19.64 -10.83
N GLN A 115 38.98 19.13 -12.05
CA GLN A 115 38.92 17.68 -12.31
C GLN A 115 40.15 16.92 -11.81
N SER A 116 41.29 17.61 -11.68
CA SER A 116 42.55 17.05 -11.22
C SER A 116 42.82 17.27 -9.73
N MET A 117 41.97 17.99 -8.99
CA MET A 117 42.26 18.36 -7.58
C MET A 117 42.49 17.14 -6.68
N ALA A 118 41.61 16.13 -6.74
CA ALA A 118 41.80 14.88 -5.98
C ALA A 118 43.16 14.20 -6.28
N LYS A 119 43.59 14.22 -7.55
CA LYS A 119 44.91 13.73 -7.96
C LYS A 119 46.04 14.58 -7.38
N ILE A 120 45.93 15.91 -7.48
CA ILE A 120 46.95 16.85 -6.99
C ILE A 120 47.14 16.70 -5.48
N TYR A 121 46.07 16.67 -4.69
CA TYR A 121 46.17 16.53 -3.24
C TYR A 121 46.65 15.14 -2.83
N SER A 122 46.23 14.08 -3.54
CA SER A 122 46.66 12.71 -3.22
C SER A 122 48.11 12.39 -3.57
N GLN A 123 48.71 13.17 -4.48
CA GLN A 123 50.12 13.06 -4.86
C GLN A 123 51.06 13.94 -4.04
N ALA A 124 50.52 14.93 -3.32
CA ALA A 124 51.29 15.78 -2.41
C ALA A 124 51.91 14.98 -1.27
N ASN A 125 53.08 15.41 -0.79
CA ASN A 125 53.76 14.83 0.35
C ASN A 125 52.94 14.97 1.65
N ARG A 126 52.27 16.12 1.80
CA ARG A 126 51.30 16.40 2.86
C ARG A 126 50.36 17.53 2.43
N VAL A 127 49.21 17.59 3.10
CA VAL A 127 48.27 18.71 3.02
C VAL A 127 48.39 19.53 4.29
N ILE A 128 48.64 20.82 4.14
CA ILE A 128 48.75 21.77 5.24
C ILE A 128 47.41 22.47 5.35
N VAL A 129 46.76 22.33 6.50
CA VAL A 129 45.51 23.00 6.82
C VAL A 129 45.83 24.26 7.61
N TRP A 130 45.65 25.43 6.98
CA TRP A 130 45.83 26.72 7.61
C TRP A 130 44.49 27.29 8.08
N LEU A 131 44.28 27.27 9.39
CA LEU A 131 43.06 27.77 10.02
C LEU A 131 43.05 29.29 10.19
N GLY A 132 44.16 29.98 9.94
CA GLY A 132 44.31 31.43 10.10
C GLY A 132 45.35 31.82 11.15
N GLU A 133 45.54 33.13 11.34
CA GLU A 133 46.38 33.68 12.41
C GLU A 133 45.86 33.31 13.81
N ALA A 134 46.73 33.44 14.82
CA ALA A 134 46.36 33.25 16.21
C ALA A 134 45.39 34.34 16.66
N ALA A 135 44.19 33.93 17.05
CA ALA A 135 43.12 34.81 17.54
C ALA A 135 42.21 34.01 18.48
N ASP A 136 41.58 34.68 19.44
CA ASP A 136 40.65 34.04 20.38
C ASP A 136 41.26 32.84 21.15
N ASP A 137 42.53 32.96 21.57
CA ASP A 137 43.28 31.88 22.25
C ASP A 137 43.37 30.57 21.43
N SER A 138 43.27 30.64 20.10
CA SER A 138 43.31 29.47 19.21
C SER A 138 44.61 28.66 19.28
N ASP A 139 45.74 29.32 19.55
CA ASP A 139 47.05 28.70 19.74
C ASP A 139 47.08 27.87 21.03
N ARG A 140 46.52 28.42 22.12
CA ARG A 140 46.31 27.69 23.38
C ARG A 140 45.33 26.53 23.21
N ALA A 141 44.29 26.70 22.38
CA ALA A 141 43.35 25.63 22.07
C ALA A 141 44.06 24.46 21.37
N ILE A 142 44.92 24.71 20.37
CA ILE A 142 45.71 23.66 19.71
C ILE A 142 46.66 22.97 20.71
N GLU A 143 47.31 23.72 21.58
CA GLU A 143 48.23 23.14 22.56
C GLU A 143 47.49 22.30 23.61
N GLU A 144 46.31 22.73 24.08
CA GLU A 144 45.49 21.90 24.98
C GLU A 144 45.02 20.62 24.30
N ILE A 145 44.58 20.71 23.03
CA ILE A 145 44.23 19.53 22.22
C ILE A 145 45.43 18.59 22.16
N ARG A 146 46.64 19.09 21.92
CA ARG A 146 47.87 18.29 21.90
C ARG A 146 48.17 17.63 23.26
N VAL A 147 48.09 18.38 24.36
CA VAL A 147 48.33 17.86 25.72
C VAL A 147 47.28 16.79 26.09
N THR A 148 46.02 17.00 25.73
CA THR A 148 44.93 16.05 25.97
C THR A 148 45.18 14.71 25.27
N ALA A 149 45.68 14.72 24.02
CA ALA A 149 46.08 13.50 23.28
C ALA A 149 47.08 12.65 24.07
N SER A 150 48.06 13.31 24.68
CA SER A 150 49.15 12.65 25.38
C SER A 150 48.69 11.95 26.66
N LYS A 151 47.64 12.46 27.32
CA LYS A 151 47.17 11.98 28.63
C LYS A 151 46.10 10.88 28.55
N LYS A 152 45.47 10.65 27.38
CA LYS A 152 44.37 9.68 27.17
C LYS A 152 43.28 9.73 28.26
N SER A 153 43.03 10.90 28.84
CA SER A 153 42.12 11.10 29.96
C SER A 153 41.11 12.17 29.58
N THR A 154 39.83 11.89 29.85
CA THR A 154 38.70 12.81 29.70
C THR A 154 38.61 13.84 30.83
N ASN A 155 39.54 13.81 31.80
CA ASN A 155 39.65 14.87 32.81
C ASN A 155 40.28 16.11 32.18
N SER A 156 39.69 16.65 31.10
CA SER A 156 39.99 18.00 30.66
C SER A 156 39.65 18.92 31.82
N SER A 157 40.56 19.82 32.18
CA SER A 157 40.29 20.82 33.21
C SER A 157 38.93 21.48 32.94
N ASN A 158 38.10 21.67 33.97
CA ASN A 158 36.82 22.41 33.94
C ASN A 158 37.02 23.92 33.62
N ASN A 159 37.98 24.26 32.76
CA ASN A 159 38.31 25.61 32.40
C ASN A 159 37.45 26.03 31.21
N GLU A 160 36.30 26.65 31.51
CA GLU A 160 35.35 27.20 30.55
C GLU A 160 36.05 28.05 29.46
N THR A 161 37.10 28.79 29.82
CA THR A 161 37.87 29.63 28.89
C THR A 161 38.50 28.82 27.76
N ILE A 162 39.02 27.62 28.06
CA ILE A 162 39.68 26.76 27.07
C ILE A 162 38.64 26.06 26.19
N GLN A 163 37.51 25.63 26.76
CA GLN A 163 36.40 25.09 25.96
C GLN A 163 35.86 26.14 24.97
N GLN A 164 35.78 27.41 25.38
CA GLN A 164 35.39 28.50 24.50
C GLN A 164 36.41 28.75 23.38
N ALA A 165 37.71 28.64 23.67
CA ALA A 165 38.76 28.75 22.66
C ALA A 165 38.69 27.59 21.64
N ILE A 166 38.45 26.36 22.10
CA ILE A 166 38.23 25.20 21.22
C ILE A 166 36.97 25.40 20.36
N LEU A 167 35.88 25.90 20.94
CA LEU A 167 34.66 26.20 20.20
C LEU A 167 34.91 27.20 19.07
N LYS A 168 35.57 28.32 19.37
CA LYS A 168 35.89 29.33 18.35
C LYS A 168 36.83 28.79 17.27
N LEU A 169 37.79 27.93 17.63
CA LEU A 169 38.66 27.26 16.66
C LEU A 169 37.86 26.36 15.71
N LEU A 170 36.95 25.54 16.25
CA LEU A 170 36.12 24.61 15.48
C LEU A 170 35.00 25.31 14.69
N GLN A 171 34.59 26.50 15.10
CA GLN A 171 33.64 27.35 14.37
C GLN A 171 34.27 28.11 13.19
N ARG A 172 35.60 28.04 13.00
CA ARG A 172 36.26 28.74 11.90
C ARG A 172 35.70 28.28 10.55
N PRO A 173 35.56 29.18 9.56
CA PRO A 173 34.91 28.88 8.28
C PRO A 173 35.52 27.70 7.51
N TRP A 174 36.78 27.32 7.80
CA TRP A 174 37.44 26.18 7.18
C TRP A 174 36.60 24.90 7.24
N PHE A 175 36.07 24.57 8.42
CA PHE A 175 35.32 23.33 8.67
C PHE A 175 33.98 23.28 7.93
N ARG A 176 33.50 24.40 7.39
CA ARG A 176 32.20 24.48 6.73
C ARG A 176 32.28 24.32 5.22
N ARG A 177 33.46 24.41 4.62
CA ARG A 177 33.60 24.50 3.16
C ARG A 177 33.55 23.15 2.49
N ILE A 178 32.79 23.01 1.41
CA ILE A 178 32.68 21.73 0.70
C ILE A 178 34.03 21.26 0.12
N TRP A 179 34.85 22.18 -0.40
CA TRP A 179 36.14 21.82 -1.01
C TRP A 179 37.13 21.20 -0.02
N VAL A 180 37.08 21.59 1.26
CA VAL A 180 38.04 21.05 2.25
C VAL A 180 37.88 19.55 2.44
N LEU A 181 36.68 19.01 2.21
CA LEU A 181 36.40 17.58 2.28
C LEU A 181 37.26 16.83 1.26
N GLN A 182 37.28 17.25 -0.01
CA GLN A 182 38.12 16.61 -1.03
C GLN A 182 39.60 16.77 -0.72
N GLU A 183 40.01 17.95 -0.23
CA GLU A 183 41.40 18.28 0.05
C GLU A 183 41.99 17.38 1.14
N VAL A 184 41.27 17.24 2.27
CA VAL A 184 41.73 16.39 3.38
C VAL A 184 41.44 14.91 3.15
N ALA A 185 40.38 14.59 2.40
CA ALA A 185 40.16 13.23 1.95
C ALA A 185 41.34 12.79 1.09
N ALA A 186 41.69 13.52 0.03
CA ALA A 186 42.79 13.14 -0.85
C ALA A 186 44.15 13.03 -0.13
N ALA A 187 44.35 13.76 0.96
CA ALA A 187 45.58 13.79 1.72
C ALA A 187 46.06 12.39 2.18
N ARG A 188 47.37 12.19 2.20
CA ARG A 188 48.03 11.03 2.87
C ARG A 188 48.53 11.39 4.27
N HIS A 189 48.78 12.67 4.48
CA HIS A 189 49.25 13.23 5.74
C HIS A 189 48.70 14.64 5.84
N VAL A 190 48.09 14.98 6.97
CA VAL A 190 47.48 16.28 7.23
C VAL A 190 48.22 16.96 8.38
N LEU A 191 48.68 18.19 8.17
CA LEU A 191 49.26 19.04 9.21
C LEU A 191 48.34 20.23 9.43
N ILE A 192 47.78 20.40 10.62
CA ILE A 192 46.90 21.51 10.96
C ILE A 192 47.70 22.61 11.63
N MET A 193 47.50 23.85 11.22
CA MET A 193 48.22 25.03 11.69
C MET A 193 47.26 26.18 12.00
N CYS A 194 47.51 26.88 13.10
CA CYS A 194 46.85 28.13 13.47
C CYS A 194 47.87 29.08 14.11
N GLY A 195 48.17 30.20 13.43
CA GLY A 195 49.27 31.08 13.82
C GLY A 195 50.59 30.31 13.89
N SER A 196 51.24 30.34 15.06
CA SER A 196 52.48 29.59 15.28
C SER A 196 52.27 28.13 15.69
N ALA A 197 51.09 27.78 16.20
CA ALA A 197 50.77 26.44 16.66
C ALA A 197 50.51 25.50 15.48
N GLU A 198 51.01 24.28 15.58
CA GLU A 198 50.78 23.21 14.63
C GLU A 198 50.32 21.95 15.37
N ILE A 199 49.72 20.99 14.69
CA ILE A 199 49.36 19.68 15.24
C ILE A 199 49.18 18.69 14.08
N ASP A 200 49.57 17.44 14.30
CA ASP A 200 49.29 16.35 13.35
C ASP A 200 47.77 16.12 13.23
N GLY A 201 47.27 15.96 12.01
CA GLY A 201 45.83 15.85 11.75
C GLY A 201 45.19 14.64 12.43
N TYR A 202 45.89 13.50 12.50
CA TYR A 202 45.37 12.32 13.20
C TYR A 202 45.29 12.55 14.70
N VAL A 203 46.31 13.18 15.29
CA VAL A 203 46.33 13.57 16.71
C VAL A 203 45.20 14.56 17.03
N PHE A 204 44.99 15.56 16.17
CA PHE A 204 43.87 16.50 16.30
C PHE A 204 42.53 15.78 16.32
N CYS A 205 42.30 14.86 15.37
CA CYS A 205 41.04 14.12 15.28
C CYS A 205 40.78 13.25 16.52
N LEU A 206 41.79 12.53 17.02
CA LEU A 206 41.66 11.71 18.24
C LEU A 206 41.23 12.54 19.47
N CYS A 207 41.68 13.78 19.59
CA CYS A 207 41.39 14.63 20.73
C CYS A 207 40.03 15.28 20.66
N VAL A 208 39.73 15.88 19.51
CA VAL A 208 38.45 16.53 19.25
C VAL A 208 37.31 15.55 19.50
N GLU A 209 37.53 14.30 19.12
CA GLU A 209 36.69 13.18 19.43
C GLU A 209 36.42 12.99 20.94
N LEU A 210 37.44 12.96 21.79
CA LEU A 210 37.25 12.76 23.24
C LEU A 210 36.38 13.82 23.94
N LEU A 211 36.03 14.92 23.26
CA LEU A 211 35.16 16.00 23.74
C LEU A 211 33.65 15.67 23.59
N LYS A 212 33.18 14.54 24.14
CA LYS A 212 31.77 14.13 24.05
C LYS A 212 30.80 15.17 24.63
N ASP A 213 31.03 15.59 25.87
CA ASP A 213 30.17 16.54 26.60
C ASP A 213 30.11 17.92 25.89
N PHE A 214 31.20 18.31 25.24
CA PHE A 214 31.27 19.53 24.44
C PHE A 214 30.33 19.49 23.24
N TYR A 215 30.26 18.35 22.56
CA TYR A 215 29.43 18.17 21.38
C TYR A 215 27.95 17.98 21.69
N GLU A 216 27.62 17.37 22.83
CA GLU A 216 26.24 17.35 23.34
C GLU A 216 25.70 18.78 23.54
N ALA A 217 26.54 19.72 23.96
CA ALA A 217 26.18 21.13 24.07
C ALA A 217 26.16 21.90 22.73
N HIS A 218 26.81 21.39 21.66
CA HIS A 218 27.00 22.11 20.39
C HIS A 218 26.79 21.22 19.14
N PRO A 219 25.56 20.72 18.90
CA PRO A 219 25.28 19.73 17.84
C PRO A 219 25.57 20.22 16.41
N ASN A 220 25.40 21.52 16.14
CA ASN A 220 25.68 22.09 14.82
C ASN A 220 27.18 22.01 14.47
N VAL A 221 28.05 22.27 15.44
CA VAL A 221 29.51 22.18 15.28
C VAL A 221 29.93 20.71 15.18
N GLN A 222 29.25 19.82 15.91
CA GLN A 222 29.51 18.39 15.88
C GLN A 222 29.40 17.82 14.46
N SER A 223 28.30 18.09 13.74
CA SER A 223 28.08 17.52 12.41
C SER A 223 29.19 17.88 11.41
N LEU A 224 29.50 19.18 11.28
CA LEU A 224 30.49 19.71 10.35
C LEU A 224 31.92 19.25 10.68
N VAL A 225 32.30 19.31 11.95
CA VAL A 225 33.65 18.91 12.37
C VAL A 225 33.83 17.40 12.22
N ARG A 226 32.81 16.61 12.56
CA ARG A 226 32.85 15.15 12.46
C ARG A 226 33.04 14.67 11.02
N SER A 227 32.36 15.28 10.05
CA SER A 227 32.56 15.01 8.63
C SER A 227 34.02 15.15 8.21
N VAL A 228 34.67 16.23 8.67
CA VAL A 228 36.07 16.52 8.35
C VAL A 228 37.04 15.60 9.09
N THR A 229 36.80 15.32 10.39
CA THR A 229 37.69 14.45 11.18
C THR A 229 37.67 13.02 10.68
N TYR A 230 36.52 12.52 10.23
CA TYR A 230 36.39 11.21 9.58
C TYR A 230 37.34 11.08 8.38
N LEU A 231 37.32 12.08 7.48
CA LEU A 231 38.16 12.08 6.28
C LEU A 231 39.65 12.20 6.61
N ILE A 232 40.02 13.07 7.56
CA ILE A 232 41.41 13.23 8.01
C ILE A 232 41.94 11.93 8.63
N LYS A 233 41.15 11.22 9.43
CA LYS A 233 41.55 9.93 10.01
C LYS A 233 41.78 8.86 8.95
N GLY A 234 40.99 8.86 7.89
CA GLY A 234 41.17 7.96 6.76
C GLY A 234 42.48 8.20 6.00
N ALA A 235 43.04 9.41 6.06
CA ALA A 235 44.24 9.80 5.30
C ALA A 235 45.45 8.86 5.54
N ILE A 236 45.69 8.47 6.79
CA ILE A 236 46.87 7.69 7.18
C ILE A 236 46.86 6.24 6.66
N PHE A 237 45.69 5.70 6.32
CA PHE A 237 45.53 4.32 5.83
C PHE A 237 45.69 4.22 4.31
N ARG A 238 45.83 5.36 3.61
CA ARG A 238 45.87 5.38 2.15
C ARG A 238 47.22 4.86 1.63
N PRO A 239 47.22 3.99 0.62
CA PRO A 239 48.46 3.45 0.08
C PRO A 239 49.29 4.56 -0.58
N LYS A 240 50.61 4.48 -0.42
CA LYS A 240 51.57 5.38 -1.10
C LYS A 240 51.57 5.20 -2.62
N TYR A 241 50.96 4.13 -3.13
CA TYR A 241 50.91 3.75 -4.53
C TYR A 241 49.47 3.57 -4.97
N THR A 242 49.02 4.33 -5.97
CA THR A 242 47.71 4.16 -6.61
C THR A 242 47.86 3.25 -7.82
N THR A 243 47.25 2.06 -7.80
CA THR A 243 47.07 1.21 -8.97
C THR A 243 45.83 1.66 -9.75
N SER A 244 45.82 2.88 -10.29
CA SER A 244 44.72 3.28 -11.18
C SER A 244 44.96 2.72 -12.58
N ARG A 245 44.02 1.90 -13.07
CA ARG A 245 43.96 1.35 -14.44
C ARG A 245 43.27 2.31 -15.44
N SER A 246 42.77 3.47 -15.01
CA SER A 246 42.06 4.43 -15.86
C SER A 246 42.37 5.87 -15.44
N GLY A 247 42.77 6.74 -16.37
CA GLY A 247 43.35 8.08 -16.13
C GLY A 247 42.61 9.10 -15.25
N THR A 248 41.43 8.79 -14.71
CA THR A 248 40.74 9.56 -13.65
C THR A 248 41.03 8.97 -12.27
N VAL A 249 41.66 9.76 -11.39
CA VAL A 249 41.97 9.35 -10.00
C VAL A 249 40.75 9.62 -9.13
N SER A 250 39.89 8.61 -8.99
CA SER A 250 38.91 8.55 -7.89
C SER A 250 39.62 8.13 -6.60
N LEU A 251 39.19 8.68 -5.46
CA LEU A 251 39.66 8.29 -4.13
C LEU A 251 38.94 7.05 -3.57
N ASP A 252 37.90 6.56 -4.26
CA ASP A 252 37.14 5.35 -3.92
C ASP A 252 36.63 5.30 -2.47
N ILE A 253 36.06 6.41 -1.98
CA ILE A 253 35.64 6.55 -0.57
C ILE A 253 34.29 5.90 -0.34
N CYS A 254 33.27 6.38 -1.06
CA CYS A 254 31.92 5.82 -1.11
C CYS A 254 31.18 6.35 -2.35
N PRO A 255 29.99 5.81 -2.67
CA PRO A 255 29.20 6.26 -3.80
C PRO A 255 28.81 7.74 -3.70
N LEU A 256 28.59 8.40 -4.84
CA LEU A 256 28.32 9.84 -4.92
C LEU A 256 27.05 10.24 -4.15
N GLY A 257 26.01 9.39 -4.18
CA GLY A 257 24.76 9.65 -3.45
C GLY A 257 24.97 9.77 -1.95
N GLU A 258 25.76 8.85 -1.37
CA GLU A 258 26.10 8.88 0.06
C GLU A 258 26.96 10.10 0.39
N LEU A 259 27.97 10.43 -0.43
CA LEU A 259 28.79 11.63 -0.23
C LEU A 259 27.93 12.89 -0.19
N ILE A 260 26.95 13.01 -1.09
CA ILE A 260 26.05 14.16 -1.12
C ILE A 260 25.21 14.18 0.14
N ASP A 261 24.54 13.07 0.49
CA ASP A 261 23.69 12.98 1.68
C ASP A 261 24.46 13.26 2.97
N MET A 262 25.75 12.93 3.04
CA MET A 262 26.65 13.25 4.16
C MET A 262 27.00 14.75 4.22
N TYR A 263 27.22 15.40 3.07
CA TYR A 263 27.99 16.65 3.03
C TYR A 263 27.31 17.85 2.39
N TYR A 264 26.09 17.75 1.85
CA TYR A 264 25.42 18.86 1.17
C TYR A 264 25.22 20.11 2.05
N THR A 265 25.27 19.97 3.38
CA THR A 265 25.16 21.07 4.35
C THR A 265 26.41 21.97 4.39
N HIS A 266 27.51 21.55 3.78
CA HIS A 266 28.72 22.35 3.68
C HIS A 266 28.51 23.54 2.72
N GLU A 267 29.08 24.67 3.10
CA GLU A 267 29.06 25.93 2.36
C GLU A 267 29.87 25.82 1.07
N ALA A 268 29.32 26.38 0.01
CA ALA A 268 29.87 26.36 -1.34
C ALA A 268 29.89 27.78 -1.90
N THR A 269 30.94 28.14 -2.65
CA THR A 269 31.01 29.48 -3.27
C THR A 269 30.06 29.57 -4.47
N GLN A 270 29.99 28.50 -5.25
CA GLN A 270 28.94 28.28 -6.24
C GLN A 270 28.22 26.98 -5.91
N ARG A 271 26.91 26.91 -6.16
CA ARG A 271 26.11 25.71 -5.85
C ARG A 271 26.68 24.44 -6.51
N HIS A 272 27.21 24.58 -7.73
CA HIS A 272 27.92 23.53 -8.46
C HIS A 272 29.03 22.85 -7.66
N ASP A 273 29.70 23.59 -6.77
CA ASP A 273 30.80 23.05 -5.95
C ASP A 273 30.30 21.98 -4.97
N LYS A 274 29.01 22.01 -4.57
CA LYS A 274 28.39 20.95 -3.73
C LYS A 274 28.42 19.58 -4.41
N VAL A 275 28.45 19.55 -5.74
CA VAL A 275 28.58 18.32 -6.53
C VAL A 275 30.03 18.09 -6.93
N TYR A 276 30.68 19.09 -7.54
CA TYR A 276 32.01 18.95 -8.12
C TYR A 276 33.11 18.62 -7.11
N ALA A 277 33.01 19.13 -5.87
CA ALA A 277 33.95 18.77 -4.81
C ALA A 277 33.85 17.29 -4.41
N LEU A 278 32.72 16.64 -4.62
CA LEU A 278 32.50 15.25 -4.20
C LEU A 278 32.82 14.23 -5.30
N LEU A 279 32.89 14.64 -6.57
CA LEU A 279 33.17 13.73 -7.70
C LEU A 279 34.50 13.00 -7.56
N GLY A 280 35.56 13.69 -7.15
CA GLY A 280 36.88 13.09 -6.96
C GLY A 280 36.93 12.09 -5.79
N MET A 281 35.96 12.17 -4.87
CA MET A 281 35.83 11.27 -3.72
C MET A 281 35.00 10.02 -4.04
N SER A 282 34.14 10.09 -5.07
CA SER A 282 33.15 9.06 -5.38
C SER A 282 33.78 7.76 -5.91
N SER A 283 33.27 6.62 -5.45
CA SER A 283 33.59 5.29 -5.98
C SER A 283 32.83 4.94 -7.27
N ASP A 284 31.86 5.75 -7.70
CA ASP A 284 31.04 5.44 -8.87
C ASP A 284 31.79 5.68 -10.19
N ASN A 285 31.37 4.97 -11.24
CA ASN A 285 31.91 5.19 -12.57
C ASN A 285 31.27 6.42 -13.23
N LEU A 286 31.94 7.56 -13.12
CA LEU A 286 31.46 8.84 -13.64
C LEU A 286 31.67 9.04 -15.16
N SER A 287 32.29 8.08 -15.86
CA SER A 287 32.63 8.24 -17.29
C SER A 287 31.43 8.50 -18.21
N LYS A 288 30.24 8.06 -17.80
CA LYS A 288 28.97 8.24 -18.53
C LYS A 288 28.05 9.29 -17.92
N ALA A 289 28.42 9.86 -16.77
CA ALA A 289 27.50 10.62 -15.93
C ALA A 289 27.17 12.04 -16.45
N SER A 290 27.90 12.58 -17.43
CA SER A 290 27.76 13.99 -17.87
C SER A 290 27.80 15.02 -16.71
N LEU A 291 28.43 14.63 -15.59
CA LEU A 291 28.59 15.41 -14.35
C LEU A 291 29.96 16.09 -14.27
N SER A 292 30.75 16.14 -15.35
CA SER A 292 32.07 16.78 -15.32
C SER A 292 31.97 18.28 -14.96
N PRO A 293 32.94 18.83 -14.21
CA PRO A 293 33.01 20.25 -13.89
C PRO A 293 32.87 21.14 -15.12
N ASN A 294 31.75 21.86 -15.19
CA ASN A 294 31.41 22.82 -16.24
C ASN A 294 30.49 23.89 -15.64
N TYR A 295 31.06 25.04 -15.28
CA TYR A 295 30.30 26.15 -14.68
C TYR A 295 29.50 26.94 -15.73
N GLY A 296 29.42 26.48 -16.97
CA GLY A 296 28.53 27.00 -18.00
C GLY A 296 27.14 26.37 -17.97
N VAL A 297 27.00 25.19 -17.38
CA VAL A 297 25.70 24.50 -17.21
C VAL A 297 24.93 25.19 -16.08
N PRO A 298 23.64 25.53 -16.27
CA PRO A 298 22.80 26.03 -15.18
C PRO A 298 22.71 25.05 -14.01
N TRP A 299 22.42 25.56 -12.81
CA TRP A 299 22.39 24.73 -11.59
C TRP A 299 21.29 23.67 -11.64
N GLU A 300 20.10 24.06 -12.09
CA GLU A 300 18.92 23.23 -12.25
C GLU A 300 19.16 22.03 -13.17
N GLU A 301 19.91 22.24 -14.25
CA GLU A 301 20.27 21.20 -15.21
C GLU A 301 21.33 20.25 -14.62
N LEU A 302 22.31 20.79 -13.88
CA LEU A 302 23.28 19.95 -13.18
C LEU A 302 22.61 19.06 -12.12
N LEU A 303 21.69 19.63 -11.34
CA LEU A 303 20.96 18.90 -10.30
C LEU A 303 20.04 17.83 -10.89
N GLU A 304 19.38 18.10 -12.02
CA GLU A 304 18.61 17.09 -12.75
C GLU A 304 19.49 15.92 -13.22
N ARG A 305 20.63 16.22 -13.86
CA ARG A 305 21.60 15.19 -14.30
C ARG A 305 22.10 14.34 -13.13
N LEU A 306 22.32 14.99 -11.99
CA LEU A 306 22.74 14.30 -10.77
C LEU A 306 21.67 13.33 -10.27
N VAL A 307 20.41 13.75 -10.18
CA VAL A 307 19.31 12.88 -9.73
C VAL A 307 19.15 11.68 -10.66
N ARG A 308 19.19 11.90 -11.98
CA ARG A 308 19.10 10.82 -12.99
C ARG A 308 20.25 9.82 -12.89
N PHE A 309 21.46 10.32 -12.59
CA PHE A 309 22.63 9.48 -12.37
C PHE A 309 22.51 8.62 -11.10
N LEU A 310 22.01 9.20 -9.99
CA LEU A 310 21.90 8.52 -8.71
C LEU A 310 20.76 7.50 -8.65
N LEU A 311 19.66 7.79 -9.35
CA LEU A 311 18.47 6.93 -9.39
C LEU A 311 18.40 6.15 -10.71
N CYS A 312 17.78 6.74 -11.72
CA CYS A 312 17.71 6.22 -13.09
C CYS A 312 17.16 7.28 -14.05
N GLU A 313 17.25 7.04 -15.37
CA GLU A 313 16.70 7.94 -16.40
C GLU A 313 15.16 8.00 -16.46
N LYS A 314 14.47 7.05 -15.81
CA LYS A 314 13.00 6.94 -15.88
C LYS A 314 12.28 7.89 -14.90
N VAL A 315 13.00 8.45 -13.93
CA VAL A 315 12.37 9.37 -12.96
C VAL A 315 12.08 10.72 -13.62
N SER A 316 10.97 11.33 -13.22
CA SER A 316 10.67 12.71 -13.57
C SER A 316 11.23 13.61 -12.47
N VAL A 317 12.00 14.62 -12.85
CA VAL A 317 12.69 15.52 -11.91
C VAL A 317 12.31 16.96 -12.24
N GLU A 318 11.96 17.72 -11.21
CA GLU A 318 11.74 19.16 -11.27
C GLU A 318 12.78 19.85 -10.39
N THR A 319 13.49 20.83 -10.96
CA THR A 319 14.56 21.60 -10.32
C THR A 319 14.40 23.09 -10.63
N TRP A 320 15.06 23.94 -9.85
CA TRP A 320 15.00 25.41 -9.99
C TRP A 320 16.39 26.03 -9.88
N GLY A 321 16.67 27.07 -10.65
CA GLY A 321 18.00 27.69 -10.68
C GLY A 321 18.33 28.50 -9.41
N ASP A 322 17.30 28.94 -8.69
CA ASP A 322 17.43 29.72 -7.46
C ASP A 322 17.45 28.87 -6.18
N ARG A 323 17.20 27.55 -6.27
CA ARG A 323 17.03 26.67 -5.11
C ARG A 323 17.94 25.44 -5.12
N GLU A 324 18.30 24.95 -3.94
CA GLU A 324 19.05 23.70 -3.76
C GLU A 324 18.11 22.53 -3.41
N MET A 325 17.12 22.29 -4.27
CA MET A 325 16.13 21.24 -4.07
C MET A 325 15.71 20.58 -5.38
N ALA A 326 15.35 19.31 -5.31
CA ALA A 326 14.75 18.57 -6.42
C ALA A 326 13.46 17.89 -5.98
N VAL A 327 12.42 17.95 -6.81
CA VAL A 327 11.20 17.15 -6.66
C VAL A 327 11.24 16.00 -7.64
N ILE A 328 11.09 14.78 -7.12
CA ILE A 328 11.29 13.53 -7.86
C ILE A 328 9.95 12.78 -7.88
N LYS A 329 9.43 12.53 -9.08
CA LYS A 329 8.23 11.73 -9.32
C LYS A 329 8.64 10.40 -9.95
N SER A 330 8.27 9.29 -9.32
CA SER A 330 8.60 7.96 -9.83
C SER A 330 7.66 6.90 -9.28
N LYS A 331 7.51 5.78 -9.99
CA LYS A 331 6.91 4.58 -9.42
C LYS A 331 7.86 3.92 -8.44
N GLY A 332 7.34 3.29 -7.41
CA GLY A 332 8.14 2.62 -6.39
C GLY A 332 7.36 1.54 -5.63
N CYS A 333 8.08 0.84 -4.77
CA CYS A 333 7.51 -0.04 -3.75
C CYS A 333 8.18 0.24 -2.40
N ILE A 334 7.43 0.06 -1.31
CA ILE A 334 8.00 0.05 0.03
C ILE A 334 8.58 -1.33 0.29
N LEU A 335 9.84 -1.35 0.75
CA LEU A 335 10.53 -2.55 1.16
C LEU A 335 10.36 -2.82 2.65
N GLY A 336 10.36 -1.75 3.45
CA GLY A 336 10.31 -1.86 4.89
C GLY A 336 10.33 -0.51 5.59
N GLN A 337 10.47 -0.57 6.91
CA GLN A 337 10.51 0.59 7.80
C GLN A 337 11.68 0.45 8.79
N VAL A 338 12.33 1.57 9.10
CA VAL A 338 13.34 1.66 10.15
C VAL A 338 12.67 1.42 11.50
N SER A 339 13.05 0.34 12.18
CA SER A 339 12.50 -0.06 13.47
C SER A 339 13.34 0.42 14.66
N SER A 340 14.64 0.63 14.46
CA SER A 340 15.52 1.17 15.49
C SER A 340 16.75 1.83 14.86
N VAL A 341 17.26 2.87 15.50
CA VAL A 341 18.53 3.50 15.15
C VAL A 341 19.42 3.45 16.38
N LYS A 342 20.52 2.69 16.30
CA LYS A 342 21.45 2.57 17.43
C LYS A 342 22.29 3.85 17.48
N SER A 343 22.13 4.61 18.57
CA SER A 343 22.81 5.89 18.82
C SER A 343 24.32 5.77 19.04
N GLY A 344 24.86 4.55 19.10
CA GLY A 344 26.29 4.29 19.09
C GLY A 344 26.84 4.45 17.68
N ILE A 345 26.88 5.67 17.18
CA ILE A 345 27.71 5.98 16.02
C ILE A 345 29.14 5.74 16.50
N ALA A 346 29.71 4.57 16.19
CA ALA A 346 31.15 4.38 16.24
C ALA A 346 31.75 5.44 15.31
N TRP A 347 32.84 6.09 15.72
CA TRP A 347 33.34 7.32 15.07
C TRP A 347 34.01 7.10 13.71
N ASP A 348 33.55 6.10 12.96
CA ASP A 348 33.81 5.89 11.53
C ASP A 348 32.73 6.53 10.62
N ASP A 349 31.98 7.49 11.16
CA ASP A 349 30.85 8.19 10.54
C ASP A 349 29.72 7.28 10.07
N ARG A 350 29.57 6.10 10.71
CA ARG A 350 28.51 5.13 10.37
C ARG A 350 27.41 5.09 11.40
N GLN A 351 26.22 4.78 10.93
CA GLN A 351 25.03 4.54 11.73
C GLN A 351 24.53 3.12 11.51
N ASN A 352 24.18 2.45 12.60
CA ASN A 352 23.57 1.12 12.56
C ASN A 352 22.05 1.27 12.67
N VAL A 353 21.36 0.76 11.67
CA VAL A 353 19.92 0.91 11.47
C VAL A 353 19.30 -0.49 11.39
N ASP A 354 18.34 -0.75 12.25
CA ASP A 354 17.49 -1.94 12.15
C ASP A 354 16.32 -1.62 11.23
N ILE A 355 16.07 -2.48 10.25
CA ILE A 355 14.97 -2.33 9.28
C ILE A 355 14.08 -3.56 9.37
N SER A 356 12.80 -3.33 9.57
CA SER A 356 11.75 -4.33 9.44
C SER A 356 11.26 -4.34 7.99
N PHE A 357 11.55 -5.42 7.27
CA PHE A 357 11.05 -5.64 5.91
C PHE A 357 9.66 -6.25 5.97
N LYS A 358 8.78 -5.80 5.08
CA LYS A 358 7.45 -6.38 4.89
C LYS A 358 7.39 -7.10 3.54
N ASN A 359 6.46 -8.05 3.42
CA ASN A 359 6.20 -8.77 2.17
C ASN A 359 6.01 -7.79 1.01
N THR A 360 7.00 -7.72 0.11
CA THR A 360 6.92 -6.90 -1.09
C THR A 360 6.31 -7.74 -2.22
N PRO A 361 5.36 -7.21 -3.03
CA PRO A 361 4.78 -7.95 -4.14
C PRO A 361 5.85 -8.52 -5.09
N GLY A 362 5.85 -9.85 -5.28
CA GLY A 362 6.84 -10.56 -6.11
C GLY A 362 8.01 -11.19 -5.35
N GLN A 363 8.08 -11.05 -4.02
CA GLN A 363 9.05 -11.80 -3.20
C GLN A 363 8.67 -13.30 -3.09
N PRO A 364 9.65 -14.22 -3.07
CA PRO A 364 9.39 -15.64 -2.81
C PRO A 364 8.73 -15.85 -1.44
N LEU A 365 7.71 -16.72 -1.39
CA LEU A 365 6.83 -17.01 -0.25
C LEU A 365 7.51 -17.44 1.08
N TYR A 366 8.83 -17.60 1.12
CA TYR A 366 9.58 -18.08 2.30
C TYR A 366 10.27 -16.97 3.11
N MET A 367 10.04 -15.69 2.79
CA MET A 367 10.63 -14.53 3.50
C MET A 367 9.53 -13.62 4.10
N GLU A 368 8.57 -14.19 4.82
CA GLU A 368 7.60 -13.37 5.56
C GLU A 368 8.28 -12.64 6.72
N ASN A 369 8.20 -11.29 6.69
CA ASN A 369 8.59 -10.37 7.76
C ASN A 369 9.95 -10.70 8.43
N TRP A 370 11.02 -10.16 7.86
CA TRP A 370 12.37 -10.35 8.38
C TRP A 370 13.01 -9.00 8.72
N ASN A 371 13.97 -9.02 9.64
CA ASN A 371 14.70 -7.83 10.06
C ASN A 371 16.13 -7.86 9.50
N ALA A 372 16.61 -6.70 9.04
CA ALA A 372 18.00 -6.52 8.62
C ALA A 372 18.72 -5.57 9.56
N HIS A 373 20.00 -5.85 9.81
CA HIS A 373 20.92 -4.90 10.40
C HIS A 373 21.72 -4.23 9.29
N TRP A 374 21.56 -2.93 9.10
CA TRP A 374 22.30 -2.18 8.09
C TRP A 374 23.27 -1.21 8.76
N THR A 375 24.52 -1.27 8.33
CA THR A 375 25.49 -0.21 8.60
C THR A 375 25.56 0.73 7.41
N LEU A 376 25.09 1.96 7.59
CA LEU A 376 25.07 3.04 6.58
C LEU A 376 26.00 4.18 6.99
N GLN A 377 26.38 5.04 6.05
CA GLN A 377 27.02 6.31 6.40
C GLN A 377 26.01 7.23 7.10
N ALA A 378 26.49 8.05 8.03
CA ALA A 378 25.69 9.06 8.70
C ALA A 378 25.32 10.17 7.73
N SER A 379 24.04 10.27 7.40
CA SER A 379 23.51 11.34 6.57
C SER A 379 23.38 12.64 7.36
N ALA A 380 23.52 13.78 6.69
CA ALA A 380 23.33 15.09 7.29
C ALA A 380 21.94 15.22 7.91
N LYS A 381 20.89 14.74 7.21
CA LYS A 381 19.57 14.50 7.81
C LYS A 381 19.60 13.19 8.58
N PRO A 382 19.41 13.16 9.92
CA PRO A 382 19.50 11.92 10.68
C PRO A 382 18.35 10.98 10.32
N ILE A 383 18.69 9.69 10.13
CA ILE A 383 17.70 8.62 10.02
C ILE A 383 17.02 8.47 11.38
N GLN A 384 15.70 8.30 11.36
CA GLN A 384 14.87 8.16 12.56
C GLN A 384 14.05 6.87 12.50
N GLU A 385 13.64 6.41 13.68
CA GLU A 385 12.64 5.37 13.78
C GLU A 385 11.37 5.81 13.05
N GLY A 386 10.83 4.91 12.24
CA GLY A 386 9.65 5.16 11.43
C GLY A 386 9.92 5.63 10.00
N ASP A 387 11.16 5.99 9.65
CA ASP A 387 11.55 6.28 8.26
C ASP A 387 11.33 5.05 7.36
N LEU A 388 10.93 5.28 6.12
CA LEU A 388 10.57 4.23 5.18
C LEU A 388 11.74 3.94 4.23
N VAL A 389 11.87 2.67 3.87
CA VAL A 389 12.84 2.20 2.88
C VAL A 389 12.06 1.80 1.63
N CYS A 390 12.31 2.47 0.51
CA CYS A 390 11.63 2.21 -0.75
C CYS A 390 12.60 1.92 -1.88
N LEU A 391 12.15 1.16 -2.88
CA LEU A 391 12.86 1.02 -4.15
C LEU A 391 12.08 1.72 -5.25
N LEU A 392 12.74 2.64 -5.95
CA LEU A 392 12.16 3.35 -7.10
C LEU A 392 12.38 2.55 -8.37
N GLN A 393 11.45 2.65 -9.31
CA GLN A 393 11.47 1.89 -10.55
C GLN A 393 12.73 2.21 -11.37
N GLY A 394 13.55 1.17 -11.59
CA GLY A 394 14.80 1.28 -12.35
C GLY A 394 16.00 1.78 -11.54
N ALA A 395 15.82 2.16 -10.27
CA ALA A 395 16.94 2.42 -9.37
C ALA A 395 17.60 1.11 -8.95
N SER A 396 18.93 1.12 -8.79
CA SER A 396 19.70 -0.05 -8.36
C SER A 396 19.87 -0.17 -6.85
N LYS A 397 19.58 0.92 -6.11
CA LYS A 397 19.75 1.04 -4.68
C LYS A 397 18.47 1.57 -4.03
N PRO A 398 18.18 1.18 -2.78
CA PRO A 398 17.03 1.68 -2.05
C PRO A 398 17.23 3.15 -1.62
N THR A 399 16.11 3.86 -1.48
CA THR A 399 16.04 5.24 -0.99
C THR A 399 15.39 5.21 0.39
N ILE A 400 15.92 5.99 1.34
CA ILE A 400 15.33 6.17 2.68
C ILE A 400 14.59 7.49 2.69
N ILE A 401 13.31 7.44 3.02
CA ILE A 401 12.39 8.57 2.92
C ILE A 401 11.58 8.74 4.21
N ARG A 402 11.21 9.98 4.52
CA ARG A 402 10.36 10.32 5.65
C ARG A 402 9.00 10.80 5.17
N LEU A 403 7.94 10.23 5.74
CA LEU A 403 6.57 10.62 5.43
C LEU A 403 6.27 12.04 5.94
N CYS A 404 5.81 12.90 5.03
CA CYS A 404 5.24 14.22 5.33
C CYS A 404 3.70 14.14 5.24
N LYS A 405 3.01 15.28 5.03
CA LYS A 405 1.54 15.30 4.98
C LYS A 405 0.98 14.62 3.72
N ASP A 406 1.52 14.96 2.56
CA ASP A 406 1.08 14.51 1.22
C ASP A 406 2.25 14.12 0.29
N HIS A 407 3.48 14.08 0.80
CA HIS A 407 4.68 13.72 0.03
C HIS A 407 5.71 13.11 0.97
N PHE A 408 6.89 12.77 0.45
CA PHE A 408 7.99 12.23 1.25
C PHE A 408 9.23 13.10 1.11
N THR A 409 9.97 13.31 2.20
CA THR A 409 11.30 13.94 2.15
C THR A 409 12.36 12.85 2.01
N VAL A 410 13.33 13.04 1.12
CA VAL A 410 14.48 12.15 1.00
C VAL A 410 15.44 12.40 2.18
N ILE A 411 15.74 11.34 2.91
CA ILE A 411 16.76 11.32 3.97
C ILE A 411 18.08 10.80 3.40
N MET A 412 18.00 9.73 2.59
CA MET A 412 19.14 9.17 1.86
C MET A 412 18.69 8.77 0.46
N ILE A 413 19.28 9.34 -0.58
CA ILE A 413 18.83 9.19 -1.97
C ILE A 413 19.12 7.79 -2.52
N ALA A 414 20.28 7.22 -2.16
CA ALA A 414 20.75 5.93 -2.64
C ALA A 414 21.61 5.22 -1.57
N ALA A 415 20.98 4.43 -0.70
CA ALA A 415 21.64 3.75 0.41
C ALA A 415 22.41 2.50 -0.06
N THR A 416 23.65 2.32 0.40
CA THR A 416 24.48 1.14 0.11
C THR A 416 24.79 0.36 1.40
N PRO A 417 23.94 -0.61 1.81
CA PRO A 417 24.20 -1.40 3.01
C PRO A 417 25.45 -2.29 2.85
N ARG A 418 26.26 -2.40 3.91
CA ARG A 418 27.58 -3.06 3.88
C ARG A 418 27.60 -4.55 4.29
N GLU A 419 26.50 -5.10 4.80
CA GLU A 419 26.42 -6.50 5.27
C GLU A 419 25.58 -7.41 4.35
N GLU A 420 25.95 -8.69 4.29
CA GLU A 420 25.12 -9.75 3.68
C GLU A 420 23.86 -9.95 4.51
N ILE A 421 22.69 -9.90 3.85
CA ILE A 421 21.41 -10.23 4.47
C ILE A 421 21.42 -11.73 4.82
N GLY A 422 21.29 -12.08 6.10
CA GLY A 422 21.23 -13.47 6.54
C GLY A 422 20.35 -13.71 7.76
N THR A 423 19.54 -14.76 7.68
CA THR A 423 19.13 -15.59 8.82
C THR A 423 19.83 -16.95 8.72
N GLU A 424 19.85 -17.73 9.82
CA GLU A 424 20.61 -18.98 10.05
C GLU A 424 20.54 -20.09 8.97
N SER A 425 19.84 -19.91 7.84
CA SER A 425 19.69 -20.94 6.81
C SER A 425 19.96 -20.55 5.35
N ARG A 426 20.17 -19.27 4.98
CA ARG A 426 20.60 -18.83 3.62
C ARG A 426 20.92 -17.32 3.60
N SER A 427 22.07 -16.94 3.06
CA SER A 427 22.38 -15.53 2.74
C SER A 427 21.99 -15.22 1.29
N VAL A 428 21.25 -14.13 1.07
CA VAL A 428 20.98 -13.57 -0.27
C VAL A 428 21.58 -12.18 -0.29
N SER A 429 22.35 -11.83 -1.31
CA SER A 429 22.94 -10.50 -1.35
C SER A 429 21.85 -9.43 -1.54
N ALA A 430 21.94 -8.31 -0.81
CA ALA A 430 20.97 -7.20 -0.94
C ALA A 430 20.77 -6.71 -2.39
N PRO A 431 21.82 -6.62 -3.23
CA PRO A 431 21.66 -6.27 -4.65
C PRO A 431 20.82 -7.27 -5.45
N GLU A 432 20.98 -8.58 -5.22
CA GLU A 432 20.16 -9.61 -5.88
C GLU A 432 18.69 -9.51 -5.48
N LEU A 433 18.44 -9.23 -4.20
CA LEU A 433 17.09 -9.05 -3.67
C LEU A 433 16.39 -7.85 -4.34
N PHE A 434 17.05 -6.70 -4.43
CA PHE A 434 16.45 -5.51 -5.06
C PHE A 434 16.27 -5.68 -6.57
N GLN A 435 17.18 -6.37 -7.26
CA GLN A 435 17.06 -6.66 -8.70
C GLN A 435 15.91 -7.63 -9.03
N SER A 436 15.49 -8.47 -8.08
CA SER A 436 14.36 -9.38 -8.26
C SER A 436 12.99 -8.69 -8.25
N ILE A 437 12.92 -7.45 -7.75
CA ILE A 437 11.67 -6.70 -7.63
C ILE A 437 11.30 -6.12 -8.99
N THR A 438 10.16 -6.57 -9.51
CA THR A 438 9.64 -6.17 -10.83
C THR A 438 8.31 -5.40 -10.76
N VAL A 439 7.67 -5.38 -9.58
CA VAL A 439 6.35 -4.75 -9.36
C VAL A 439 6.52 -3.49 -8.54
N PHE A 440 6.04 -2.36 -9.08
CA PHE A 440 6.09 -1.04 -8.45
C PHE A 440 4.68 -0.45 -8.39
N PRO A 441 3.91 -0.74 -7.32
CA PRO A 441 2.48 -0.47 -7.27
C PRO A 441 2.14 1.01 -7.01
N HIS A 442 3.06 1.79 -6.44
CA HIS A 442 2.75 3.14 -5.95
C HIS A 442 3.49 4.23 -6.71
N ASP A 443 2.83 5.37 -6.89
CA ASP A 443 3.47 6.60 -7.37
C ASP A 443 4.00 7.41 -6.18
N PHE A 444 5.30 7.67 -6.19
CA PHE A 444 6.00 8.46 -5.19
C PHE A 444 6.23 9.88 -5.67
N LEU A 445 6.11 10.80 -4.71
CA LEU A 445 6.57 12.17 -4.82
C LEU A 445 7.56 12.44 -3.70
N LEU A 446 8.82 12.62 -4.07
CA LEU A 446 9.92 12.82 -3.14
C LEU A 446 10.48 14.23 -3.25
N ALA A 447 10.70 14.89 -2.13
CA ALA A 447 11.40 16.16 -2.02
C ALA A 447 12.82 15.91 -1.49
N TRP A 448 13.83 16.18 -2.31
CA TRP A 448 15.23 16.17 -1.90
C TRP A 448 15.70 17.61 -1.73
N ASP A 449 15.55 18.12 -0.50
CA ASP A 449 15.83 19.51 -0.13
C ASP A 449 17.15 19.62 0.63
N TRP A 450 18.03 20.53 0.19
CA TRP A 450 19.33 20.81 0.81
C TRP A 450 19.38 22.17 1.53
N GLU A 451 18.33 22.99 1.44
CA GLU A 451 18.35 24.38 1.92
C GLU A 451 18.23 24.48 3.44
N LYS A 452 17.53 23.55 4.08
CA LYS A 452 17.26 23.60 5.52
C LYS A 452 18.19 22.69 6.33
N PRO A 453 18.79 23.20 7.42
CA PRO A 453 19.57 22.37 8.33
C PRO A 453 18.66 21.35 9.05
N PRO A 454 19.23 20.19 9.46
CA PRO A 454 18.48 19.16 10.16
C PRO A 454 18.08 19.65 11.57
N GLY A 455 16.82 20.07 11.75
CA GLY A 455 16.29 20.48 13.04
C GLY A 455 15.14 21.48 12.99
N GLU A 456 15.04 22.28 11.92
CA GLU A 456 13.98 23.29 11.75
C GLU A 456 12.72 22.75 11.04
N LEU A 457 12.69 21.46 10.73
CA LEU A 457 11.53 20.77 10.12
C LEU A 457 10.47 20.45 11.19
N GLN A 458 9.98 21.46 11.90
CA GLN A 458 8.78 21.33 12.74
C GLN A 458 7.50 21.72 11.99
N ASP A 459 7.58 22.49 10.91
CA ASP A 459 6.38 22.91 10.18
C ASP A 459 6.10 22.02 8.96
N ARG A 460 5.13 21.12 9.13
CA ARG A 460 4.66 20.12 8.15
C ARG A 460 4.06 20.71 6.86
N ASN A 461 3.94 22.04 6.74
CA ASN A 461 3.10 22.71 5.74
C ASN A 461 3.84 23.49 4.63
N GLU A 462 5.17 23.63 4.67
CA GLU A 462 5.87 24.56 3.77
C GLU A 462 6.07 24.09 2.32
N TYR A 463 6.05 22.78 2.06
CA TYR A 463 6.21 22.26 0.70
C TYR A 463 4.92 22.32 -0.14
N GLU A 464 3.76 22.62 0.46
CA GLU A 464 2.48 22.74 -0.25
C GLU A 464 2.50 23.85 -1.32
N THR A 465 3.33 24.89 -1.13
CA THR A 465 3.53 25.96 -2.12
C THR A 465 4.52 25.62 -3.24
N LEU A 466 5.38 24.61 -3.06
CA LEU A 466 6.55 24.36 -3.92
C LEU A 466 6.34 23.23 -4.92
N ILE A 467 5.50 22.26 -4.58
CA ILE A 467 5.19 21.09 -5.40
C ILE A 467 4.02 21.40 -6.35
N LYS A 468 4.06 22.56 -7.01
CA LYS A 468 3.04 23.02 -7.96
C LYS A 468 3.61 22.98 -9.38
N PRO A 469 2.93 22.33 -10.34
CA PRO A 469 3.33 22.43 -11.74
C PRO A 469 3.15 23.88 -12.22
N GLY A 470 4.23 24.51 -12.68
CA GLY A 470 4.21 25.88 -13.23
C GLY A 470 4.45 26.96 -12.17
N GLY A 471 5.63 27.57 -12.20
CA GLY A 471 6.06 28.60 -11.24
C GLY A 471 5.24 29.91 -11.26
N GLN A 472 4.10 29.94 -10.60
CA GLN A 472 3.44 31.18 -10.17
C GLN A 472 3.12 31.13 -8.66
N GLY A 473 3.37 32.27 -8.01
CA GLY A 473 3.51 32.47 -6.57
C GLY A 473 2.29 32.19 -5.68
N PRO A 474 2.35 32.57 -4.38
CA PRO A 474 1.58 31.91 -3.32
C PRO A 474 0.08 32.16 -3.26
N GLU A 475 -0.51 33.11 -4.01
CA GLU A 475 -1.81 33.65 -3.59
C GLU A 475 -3.06 33.20 -4.36
N HIS A 476 -2.98 32.46 -5.49
CA HIS A 476 -4.18 32.26 -6.33
C HIS A 476 -4.50 30.85 -6.87
N SER A 477 -3.84 29.77 -6.41
CA SER A 477 -4.07 28.43 -7.02
C SER A 477 -4.68 27.32 -6.15
N GLU A 478 -4.85 27.49 -4.82
CA GLU A 478 -5.72 26.55 -4.06
C GLU A 478 -7.17 26.57 -4.57
N THR A 479 -7.55 27.65 -5.25
CA THR A 479 -8.84 27.86 -5.94
C THR A 479 -8.90 27.30 -7.36
N THR A 480 -7.81 26.75 -7.90
CA THR A 480 -7.81 26.15 -9.25
C THR A 480 -8.10 24.65 -9.19
N LEU A 481 -8.92 24.17 -10.13
CA LEU A 481 -9.36 22.76 -10.21
C LEU A 481 -8.18 21.78 -10.18
N ASP A 482 -7.12 22.12 -10.92
CA ASP A 482 -5.93 21.30 -11.15
C ASP A 482 -5.09 21.10 -9.88
N GLY A 483 -4.89 22.17 -9.09
CA GLY A 483 -4.15 22.08 -7.82
C GLY A 483 -4.84 21.23 -6.75
N CYS A 484 -6.17 21.25 -6.74
CA CYS A 484 -6.98 20.40 -5.84
C CYS A 484 -6.90 18.91 -6.24
N LEU A 485 -6.92 18.61 -7.54
CA LEU A 485 -6.76 17.26 -8.10
C LEU A 485 -5.37 16.68 -7.78
N ASP A 486 -4.32 17.46 -7.95
CA ASP A 486 -2.95 17.03 -7.65
C ASP A 486 -2.78 16.69 -6.17
N LYS A 487 -3.28 17.54 -5.26
CA LYS A 487 -3.23 17.29 -3.81
C LYS A 487 -4.03 16.05 -3.42
N ALA A 488 -5.20 15.84 -4.01
CA ALA A 488 -6.00 14.64 -3.79
C ALA A 488 -5.27 13.37 -4.25
N THR A 489 -4.64 13.39 -5.42
CA THR A 489 -3.82 12.28 -5.96
C THR A 489 -2.63 11.95 -5.05
N ARG A 490 -1.98 12.97 -4.51
CA ARG A 490 -0.87 12.79 -3.57
C ARG A 490 -1.29 12.13 -2.26
N LEU A 491 -2.33 12.66 -1.62
CA LEU A 491 -2.90 12.09 -0.39
C LEU A 491 -3.41 10.66 -0.61
N TRP A 492 -3.96 10.41 -1.79
CA TRP A 492 -4.39 9.09 -2.23
C TRP A 492 -3.23 8.08 -2.23
N ASN A 493 -2.13 8.40 -2.91
CA ASN A 493 -0.96 7.53 -2.97
C ASN A 493 -0.33 7.29 -1.59
N VAL A 494 -0.25 8.34 -0.76
CA VAL A 494 0.20 8.21 0.64
C VAL A 494 -0.71 7.28 1.43
N GLY A 495 -2.02 7.38 1.25
CA GLY A 495 -3.01 6.51 1.89
C GLY A 495 -2.82 5.03 1.54
N LEU A 496 -2.57 4.72 0.26
CA LEU A 496 -2.28 3.35 -0.18
C LEU A 496 -0.97 2.81 0.41
N ILE A 497 0.09 3.62 0.42
CA ILE A 497 1.38 3.26 1.04
C ILE A 497 1.21 2.97 2.55
N LEU A 498 0.41 3.78 3.25
CA LEU A 498 0.11 3.57 4.66
C LEU A 498 -0.70 2.29 4.92
N GLU A 499 -1.56 1.89 3.98
CA GLU A 499 -2.28 0.63 4.07
C GLU A 499 -1.33 -0.58 3.97
N ASP A 500 -0.38 -0.55 3.04
CA ASP A 500 0.68 -1.57 2.91
C ASP A 500 1.57 -1.65 4.15
N LEU A 501 1.74 -0.52 4.84
CA LEU A 501 2.42 -0.44 6.12
C LEU A 501 1.54 -0.85 7.32
N GLU A 502 0.31 -1.29 7.10
CA GLU A 502 -0.69 -1.67 8.13
C GLU A 502 -1.04 -0.52 9.10
N LYS A 503 -0.76 0.72 8.72
CA LYS A 503 -1.11 1.94 9.46
C LYS A 503 -2.54 2.36 9.14
N HIS A 504 -3.51 1.48 9.43
CA HIS A 504 -4.87 1.60 8.93
C HIS A 504 -5.62 2.88 9.33
N GLU A 505 -5.34 3.45 10.51
CA GLU A 505 -5.98 4.70 10.95
C GLU A 505 -5.48 5.91 10.17
N GLU A 506 -4.17 6.01 9.98
CA GLU A 506 -3.55 7.06 9.17
C GLU A 506 -3.96 6.91 7.70
N ALA A 507 -3.99 5.69 7.17
CA ALA A 507 -4.45 5.39 5.81
C ALA A 507 -5.91 5.81 5.59
N GLU A 508 -6.81 5.46 6.52
CA GLU A 508 -8.22 5.87 6.49
C GLU A 508 -8.36 7.39 6.47
N TRP A 509 -7.63 8.09 7.33
CA TRP A 509 -7.65 9.55 7.37
C TRP A 509 -7.22 10.17 6.04
N ARG A 510 -6.10 9.71 5.46
CA ARG A 510 -5.56 10.22 4.19
C ARG A 510 -6.47 9.95 3.01
N LEU A 511 -7.04 8.74 2.93
CA LEU A 511 -7.95 8.37 1.84
C LEU A 511 -9.26 9.17 1.92
N ARG A 512 -9.80 9.44 3.11
CA ARG A 512 -10.97 10.32 3.27
C ARG A 512 -10.67 11.76 2.85
N GLU A 513 -9.50 12.29 3.20
CA GLU A 513 -9.06 13.62 2.79
C GLU A 513 -8.93 13.71 1.26
N ALA A 514 -8.35 12.69 0.62
CA ALA A 514 -8.22 12.58 -0.83
C ALA A 514 -9.59 12.51 -1.53
N ILE A 515 -10.51 11.66 -1.05
CA ILE A 515 -11.87 11.55 -1.58
C ILE A 515 -12.58 12.90 -1.51
N GLY A 516 -12.53 13.58 -0.36
CA GLY A 516 -13.13 14.92 -0.23
C GLY A 516 -12.52 15.96 -1.17
N GLY A 517 -11.22 15.84 -1.49
CA GLY A 517 -10.55 16.65 -2.51
C GLY A 517 -11.09 16.39 -3.92
N TYR A 518 -11.15 15.12 -4.33
CA TYR A 518 -11.71 14.75 -5.63
C TYR A 518 -13.20 15.10 -5.77
N GLU A 519 -14.01 14.88 -4.73
CA GLU A 519 -15.44 15.23 -4.75
C GLU A 519 -15.66 16.72 -5.02
N ARG A 520 -14.84 17.59 -4.42
CA ARG A 520 -14.90 19.05 -4.64
C ARG A 520 -14.45 19.45 -6.04
N ALA A 521 -13.46 18.76 -6.61
CA ALA A 521 -12.88 19.13 -7.90
C ALA A 521 -13.67 18.58 -9.09
N VAL A 522 -13.96 17.28 -9.12
CA VAL A 522 -14.45 16.57 -10.31
C VAL A 522 -15.82 15.89 -10.12
N GLY A 523 -16.39 16.00 -8.92
CA GLY A 523 -17.66 15.37 -8.57
C GLY A 523 -17.54 13.88 -8.25
N LYS A 524 -18.61 13.30 -7.68
CA LYS A 524 -18.63 11.98 -7.01
C LYS A 524 -18.46 10.75 -7.94
N GLU A 525 -18.47 10.95 -9.25
CA GLU A 525 -18.46 9.87 -10.24
C GLU A 525 -17.05 9.57 -10.77
N HIS A 526 -16.03 10.31 -10.32
CA HIS A 526 -14.66 10.16 -10.80
C HIS A 526 -14.04 8.80 -10.40
N PRO A 527 -13.34 8.09 -11.31
CA PRO A 527 -12.77 6.76 -11.04
C PRO A 527 -11.93 6.67 -9.76
N HIS A 528 -11.08 7.66 -9.47
CA HIS A 528 -10.27 7.67 -8.24
C HIS A 528 -11.11 7.72 -6.95
N ILE A 529 -12.27 8.38 -6.96
CA ILE A 529 -13.19 8.37 -5.81
C ILE A 529 -13.75 6.97 -5.60
N LEU A 530 -14.15 6.30 -6.68
CA LEU A 530 -14.74 4.97 -6.63
C LEU A 530 -13.71 3.93 -6.15
N THR A 531 -12.47 4.01 -6.64
CA THR A 531 -11.35 3.21 -6.10
C THR A 531 -11.10 3.54 -4.62
N GLY A 532 -11.26 4.82 -4.22
CA GLY A 532 -11.17 5.25 -2.82
C GLY A 532 -12.15 4.72 -1.86
N MET A 533 -13.39 4.75 -2.27
CA MET A 533 -14.46 4.21 -1.48
C MET A 533 -14.33 2.68 -1.37
N ASP A 534 -13.84 1.99 -2.40
CA ASP A 534 -13.52 0.55 -2.33
C ASP A 534 -12.38 0.25 -1.35
N SER A 535 -11.24 0.95 -1.47
CA SER A 535 -10.11 0.77 -0.53
C SER A 535 -10.53 1.05 0.91
N LEU A 536 -11.31 2.13 1.12
CA LEU A 536 -11.88 2.46 2.43
C LEU A 536 -12.84 1.39 2.95
N ALA A 537 -13.68 0.81 2.08
CA ALA A 537 -14.57 -0.28 2.42
C ALA A 537 -13.81 -1.56 2.78
N LEU A 538 -12.72 -1.88 2.06
CA LEU A 538 -11.83 -3.00 2.39
C LEU A 538 -11.14 -2.80 3.74
N MET A 539 -10.71 -1.57 4.07
CA MET A 539 -10.17 -1.26 5.40
C MET A 539 -11.21 -1.45 6.52
N TYR A 540 -12.46 -1.01 6.31
CA TYR A 540 -13.54 -1.30 7.26
C TYR A 540 -13.80 -2.79 7.42
N LYS A 541 -13.79 -3.52 6.32
CA LYS A 541 -13.89 -4.98 6.33
C LYS A 541 -12.78 -5.61 7.18
N LYS A 542 -11.51 -5.24 6.98
CA LYS A 542 -10.36 -5.72 7.77
C LYS A 542 -10.52 -5.42 9.27
N LYS A 543 -11.08 -4.25 9.62
CA LYS A 543 -11.40 -3.86 11.01
C LYS A 543 -12.71 -4.43 11.56
N GLN A 544 -13.36 -5.37 10.86
CA GLN A 544 -14.65 -5.96 11.24
C GLN A 544 -15.80 -4.93 11.34
N ARG A 545 -15.65 -3.79 10.69
CA ARG A 545 -16.63 -2.70 10.57
C ARG A 545 -17.57 -2.95 9.38
N TRP A 546 -18.22 -4.12 9.38
CA TRP A 546 -18.90 -4.67 8.21
C TRP A 546 -20.05 -3.82 7.69
N LYS A 547 -20.79 -3.12 8.57
CA LYS A 547 -21.91 -2.26 8.16
C LYS A 547 -21.43 -1.03 7.37
N GLU A 548 -20.28 -0.48 7.75
CA GLU A 548 -19.69 0.67 7.08
C GLU A 548 -19.05 0.25 5.75
N ALA A 549 -18.44 -0.94 5.70
CA ALA A 549 -17.97 -1.56 4.47
C ALA A 549 -19.12 -1.84 3.48
N GLU A 550 -20.22 -2.46 3.94
CA GLU A 550 -21.42 -2.74 3.14
C GLU A 550 -21.98 -1.44 2.53
N LYS A 551 -22.15 -0.40 3.36
CA LYS A 551 -22.67 0.90 2.90
C LYS A 551 -21.81 1.49 1.79
N LEU A 552 -20.49 1.46 1.93
CA LEU A 552 -19.57 2.00 0.93
C LEU A 552 -19.56 1.15 -0.35
N PHE A 553 -19.47 -0.17 -0.25
CA PHE A 553 -19.48 -1.03 -1.43
C PHE A 553 -20.78 -0.90 -2.23
N VAL A 554 -21.95 -0.85 -1.56
CA VAL A 554 -23.24 -0.63 -2.24
C VAL A 554 -23.24 0.71 -2.99
N GLN A 555 -22.72 1.77 -2.36
CA GLN A 555 -22.64 3.08 -3.00
C GLN A 555 -21.69 3.06 -4.22
N VAL A 556 -20.52 2.40 -4.12
CA VAL A 556 -19.58 2.26 -5.24
C VAL A 556 -20.18 1.47 -6.39
N ILE A 557 -20.81 0.33 -6.10
CA ILE A 557 -21.44 -0.52 -7.12
C ILE A 557 -22.55 0.24 -7.86
N GLN A 558 -23.38 1.01 -7.15
CA GLN A 558 -24.43 1.81 -7.77
C GLN A 558 -23.86 2.84 -8.75
N ILE A 559 -22.81 3.55 -8.36
CA ILE A 559 -22.18 4.57 -9.21
C ILE A 559 -21.45 3.91 -10.38
N ARG A 560 -20.63 2.87 -10.15
CA ARG A 560 -19.93 2.13 -11.21
C ARG A 560 -20.88 1.49 -12.21
N ASN A 561 -21.98 0.91 -11.74
CA ASN A 561 -22.99 0.34 -12.63
C ASN A 561 -23.64 1.40 -13.55
N ARG A 562 -23.83 2.64 -13.07
CA ARG A 562 -24.36 3.74 -13.88
C ARG A 562 -23.33 4.29 -14.88
N VAL A 563 -22.06 4.42 -14.47
CA VAL A 563 -21.01 5.10 -15.26
C VAL A 563 -20.28 4.13 -16.19
N GLN A 564 -19.91 2.95 -15.70
CA GLN A 564 -19.10 1.94 -16.39
C GLN A 564 -19.91 0.72 -16.84
N GLY A 565 -21.07 0.47 -16.22
CA GLY A 565 -21.91 -0.70 -16.47
C GLY A 565 -21.63 -1.88 -15.53
N ALA A 566 -22.62 -2.79 -15.42
CA ALA A 566 -22.55 -3.97 -14.55
C ALA A 566 -21.45 -4.97 -14.94
N ASP A 567 -21.12 -5.06 -16.24
CA ASP A 567 -20.15 -6.01 -16.79
C ASP A 567 -18.69 -5.55 -16.61
N HIS A 568 -18.46 -4.30 -16.18
CA HIS A 568 -17.10 -3.77 -16.04
C HIS A 568 -16.34 -4.50 -14.92
N LEU A 569 -15.07 -4.84 -15.15
CA LEU A 569 -14.22 -5.58 -14.21
C LEU A 569 -14.20 -4.96 -12.81
N ASP A 570 -14.13 -3.63 -12.72
CA ASP A 570 -14.17 -2.91 -11.45
C ASP A 570 -15.52 -3.02 -10.74
N THR A 571 -16.64 -3.01 -11.47
CA THR A 571 -17.98 -3.22 -10.89
C THR A 571 -18.09 -4.63 -10.31
N LEU A 572 -17.63 -5.63 -11.07
CA LEU A 572 -17.62 -7.04 -10.65
C LEU A 572 -16.70 -7.25 -9.43
N SER A 573 -15.56 -6.56 -9.38
CA SER A 573 -14.64 -6.59 -8.24
C SER A 573 -15.29 -6.05 -6.97
N SER A 574 -15.96 -4.89 -7.02
CA SER A 574 -16.72 -4.35 -5.87
C SER A 574 -17.85 -5.29 -5.44
N MET A 575 -18.59 -5.88 -6.39
CA MET A 575 -19.64 -6.86 -6.09
C MET A 575 -19.08 -8.10 -5.38
N ALA A 576 -17.93 -8.60 -5.82
CA ALA A 576 -17.27 -9.75 -5.19
C ALA A 576 -16.83 -9.42 -3.76
N ASN A 577 -16.29 -8.22 -3.54
CA ASN A 577 -15.91 -7.74 -2.22
C ASN A 577 -17.13 -7.62 -1.29
N LEU A 578 -18.25 -7.09 -1.78
CA LEU A 578 -19.50 -7.03 -1.03
C LEU A 578 -20.06 -8.42 -0.68
N ALA A 579 -20.02 -9.37 -1.62
CA ALA A 579 -20.44 -10.75 -1.38
C ALA A 579 -19.61 -11.39 -0.26
N SER A 580 -18.29 -11.20 -0.30
CA SER A 580 -17.40 -11.67 0.75
C SER A 580 -17.68 -10.97 2.10
N THR A 581 -17.95 -9.66 2.12
CA THR A 581 -18.37 -8.94 3.33
C THR A 581 -19.63 -9.55 3.97
N HIS A 582 -20.61 -9.96 3.16
CA HIS A 582 -21.81 -10.63 3.67
C HIS A 582 -21.55 -12.03 4.22
N ARG A 583 -20.66 -12.82 3.60
CA ARG A 583 -20.24 -14.12 4.17
C ARG A 583 -19.58 -13.92 5.53
N ASP A 584 -18.69 -12.95 5.66
CA ASP A 584 -18.00 -12.65 6.91
C ASP A 584 -18.98 -12.20 8.01
N GLN A 585 -20.01 -11.41 7.66
CA GLN A 585 -21.11 -11.04 8.57
C GLN A 585 -21.93 -12.24 9.05
N LYS A 586 -22.22 -13.22 8.17
CA LYS A 586 -22.97 -14.44 8.53
C LYS A 586 -22.27 -15.24 9.63
N HIS A 587 -20.94 -15.33 9.59
CA HIS A 587 -20.16 -16.05 10.59
C HIS A 587 -20.30 -15.44 12.00
N LEU A 588 -20.65 -14.15 12.11
CA LEU A 588 -20.83 -13.43 13.37
C LEU A 588 -22.30 -13.44 13.84
N ASP A 589 -23.23 -13.08 12.97
CA ASP A 589 -24.63 -12.85 13.38
C ASP A 589 -25.54 -14.08 13.17
N LYS A 590 -25.02 -15.17 12.58
CA LYS A 590 -25.79 -16.38 12.14
C LYS A 590 -27.03 -16.05 11.29
N ALA A 591 -27.10 -14.85 10.72
CA ALA A 591 -28.27 -14.41 9.98
C ALA A 591 -28.26 -15.00 8.56
N GLU A 592 -29.20 -15.90 8.29
CA GLU A 592 -29.41 -16.52 6.97
C GLU A 592 -29.56 -15.50 5.84
N LYS A 593 -30.14 -14.32 6.16
CA LYS A 593 -30.30 -13.20 5.22
C LYS A 593 -28.99 -12.71 4.59
N HIS A 594 -27.86 -12.78 5.29
CA HIS A 594 -26.57 -12.37 4.71
C HIS A 594 -26.02 -13.41 3.72
N LEU A 595 -26.29 -14.69 3.95
CA LEU A 595 -25.93 -15.74 3.00
C LEU A 595 -26.68 -15.55 1.68
N GLU A 596 -27.98 -15.32 1.76
CA GLU A 596 -28.83 -15.08 0.59
C GLU A 596 -28.31 -13.90 -0.26
N LYS A 597 -27.93 -12.78 0.40
CA LYS A 597 -27.31 -11.64 -0.29
C LYS A 597 -25.98 -11.98 -0.96
N ALA A 598 -25.13 -12.78 -0.31
CA ALA A 598 -23.84 -13.19 -0.88
C ALA A 598 -24.02 -14.11 -2.10
N GLU A 599 -24.85 -15.14 -1.97
CA GLU A 599 -25.17 -16.09 -3.05
C GLU A 599 -25.78 -15.38 -4.27
N LYS A 600 -26.65 -14.39 -4.02
CA LYS A 600 -27.22 -13.54 -5.06
C LYS A 600 -26.15 -12.76 -5.82
N LEU A 601 -25.24 -12.09 -5.10
CA LEU A 601 -24.14 -11.33 -5.72
C LEU A 601 -23.18 -12.23 -6.50
N GLU A 602 -22.84 -13.40 -5.96
CA GLU A 602 -21.98 -14.38 -6.63
C GLU A 602 -22.61 -14.92 -7.91
N THR A 603 -23.91 -15.20 -7.89
CA THR A 603 -24.66 -15.63 -9.06
C THR A 603 -24.72 -14.52 -10.11
N MET A 604 -24.92 -13.26 -9.69
CA MET A 604 -24.83 -12.12 -10.61
C MET A 604 -23.43 -12.02 -11.23
N ILE A 605 -22.35 -12.11 -10.44
CA ILE A 605 -20.97 -12.07 -10.95
C ILE A 605 -20.72 -13.22 -11.94
N TYR A 606 -21.17 -14.43 -11.61
CA TYR A 606 -21.03 -15.61 -12.45
C TYR A 606 -21.71 -15.41 -13.82
N LEU A 607 -22.94 -14.88 -13.83
CA LEU A 607 -23.69 -14.60 -15.06
C LEU A 607 -23.03 -13.51 -15.92
N LEU A 608 -22.50 -12.46 -15.29
CA LEU A 608 -21.86 -11.34 -15.97
C LEU A 608 -20.48 -11.76 -16.55
N LYS A 609 -19.68 -12.56 -15.83
CA LYS A 609 -18.36 -13.05 -16.31
C LYS A 609 -18.46 -13.98 -17.52
N ARG A 610 -19.38 -14.95 -17.54
CA ARG A 610 -19.50 -15.91 -18.67
C ARG A 610 -19.93 -15.27 -19.99
N ARG A 611 -20.47 -14.05 -19.96
CA ARG A 611 -20.76 -13.27 -21.16
C ARG A 611 -19.48 -12.83 -21.87
N GLU A 612 -18.45 -12.43 -21.12
CA GLU A 612 -17.13 -12.07 -21.66
C GLU A 612 -16.48 -13.28 -22.36
N ASP A 613 -16.65 -14.47 -21.78
CA ASP A 613 -16.14 -15.73 -22.34
C ASP A 613 -17.01 -16.31 -23.49
N ASN A 614 -18.09 -15.63 -23.88
CA ASN A 614 -19.06 -16.08 -24.89
C ASN A 614 -19.63 -17.49 -24.63
N ALA A 615 -19.61 -17.95 -23.37
CA ALA A 615 -19.93 -19.31 -22.99
C ALA A 615 -21.44 -19.48 -22.82
N GLN A 616 -22.08 -20.39 -23.56
CA GLN A 616 -23.52 -20.65 -23.50
C GLN A 616 -23.99 -21.04 -22.08
N ILE A 617 -25.13 -20.49 -21.66
CA ILE A 617 -25.83 -20.92 -20.44
C ILE A 617 -26.63 -22.19 -20.75
N THR A 618 -26.51 -23.17 -19.86
CA THR A 618 -27.24 -24.42 -19.94
C THR A 618 -28.65 -24.28 -19.35
N GLU A 619 -29.59 -25.11 -19.81
CA GLU A 619 -30.96 -25.13 -19.27
C GLU A 619 -30.97 -25.43 -17.77
N GLU A 620 -30.11 -26.35 -17.31
CA GLU A 620 -30.02 -26.75 -15.90
C GLU A 620 -29.68 -25.57 -14.98
N GLU A 621 -28.76 -24.69 -15.42
CA GLU A 621 -28.39 -23.47 -14.70
C GLU A 621 -29.58 -22.50 -14.60
N VAL A 622 -30.35 -22.33 -15.68
CA VAL A 622 -31.56 -21.48 -15.68
C VAL A 622 -32.64 -22.04 -14.74
N VAL A 623 -32.79 -23.37 -14.69
CA VAL A 623 -33.72 -24.06 -13.78
C VAL A 623 -33.34 -23.82 -12.32
N GLN A 624 -32.05 -23.95 -11.98
CA GLN A 624 -31.58 -23.67 -10.61
C GLN A 624 -31.77 -22.19 -10.25
N ILE A 625 -31.50 -21.27 -11.18
CA ILE A 625 -31.73 -19.84 -10.96
C ILE A 625 -33.21 -19.57 -10.65
N ALA A 626 -34.12 -20.12 -11.47
CA ALA A 626 -35.56 -19.95 -11.29
C ALA A 626 -36.09 -20.57 -9.98
N ARG A 627 -35.50 -21.70 -9.53
CA ARG A 627 -35.92 -22.39 -8.30
C ARG A 627 -35.50 -21.64 -7.03
N SER A 628 -34.32 -21.04 -7.04
CA SER A 628 -33.65 -20.60 -5.81
C SER A 628 -33.56 -19.09 -5.63
N PHE A 629 -33.64 -18.30 -6.71
CA PHE A 629 -33.40 -16.86 -6.66
C PHE A 629 -34.65 -16.02 -6.95
N ASP A 630 -34.54 -14.72 -6.70
CA ASP A 630 -35.63 -13.77 -6.85
C ASP A 630 -35.76 -13.22 -8.28
N LYS A 631 -36.76 -12.34 -8.46
CA LYS A 631 -37.03 -11.65 -9.72
C LYS A 631 -35.84 -10.84 -10.25
N GLU A 632 -34.99 -10.29 -9.40
CA GLU A 632 -33.90 -9.41 -9.83
C GLU A 632 -32.83 -10.19 -10.61
N VAL A 633 -32.39 -11.35 -10.08
CA VAL A 633 -31.42 -12.22 -10.77
C VAL A 633 -32.00 -12.72 -12.10
N MET A 634 -33.27 -13.13 -12.09
CA MET A 634 -33.95 -13.61 -13.30
C MET A 634 -34.13 -12.49 -14.35
N THR A 635 -34.39 -11.25 -13.90
CA THR A 635 -34.51 -10.08 -14.80
C THR A 635 -33.18 -9.82 -15.49
N LEU A 636 -32.08 -9.82 -14.75
CA LEU A 636 -30.74 -9.61 -15.29
C LEU A 636 -30.37 -10.71 -16.31
N LEU A 637 -30.70 -11.97 -16.00
CA LEU A 637 -30.51 -13.09 -16.92
C LEU A 637 -31.31 -12.90 -18.22
N LEU A 638 -32.59 -12.53 -18.12
CA LEU A 638 -33.46 -12.32 -19.28
C LEU A 638 -33.06 -11.09 -20.12
N ASP A 639 -32.68 -9.99 -19.49
CA ASP A 639 -32.27 -8.75 -20.14
C ASP A 639 -30.97 -8.89 -20.90
N ARG A 640 -30.00 -9.58 -20.31
CA ARG A 640 -28.64 -9.67 -20.87
C ARG A 640 -28.44 -10.89 -21.75
N ARG A 641 -29.10 -12.01 -21.46
CA ARG A 641 -28.86 -13.31 -22.09
C ARG A 641 -30.11 -14.06 -22.50
N GLY A 642 -31.29 -13.44 -22.43
CA GLY A 642 -32.56 -14.10 -22.74
C GLY A 642 -32.69 -14.57 -24.18
N CYS A 643 -31.83 -14.12 -25.11
CA CYS A 643 -31.79 -14.62 -26.49
C CYS A 643 -31.04 -15.95 -26.63
N GLU A 644 -30.27 -16.37 -25.62
CA GLU A 644 -29.35 -17.51 -25.71
C GLU A 644 -29.96 -18.83 -25.24
N PHE A 645 -31.09 -18.77 -24.52
CA PHE A 645 -31.80 -19.94 -24.02
C PHE A 645 -33.31 -19.76 -24.21
N GLN A 646 -34.02 -20.87 -24.30
CA GLN A 646 -35.48 -20.88 -24.35
C GLN A 646 -36.05 -21.05 -22.95
N ILE A 647 -37.20 -20.43 -22.68
CA ILE A 647 -37.96 -20.68 -21.45
C ILE A 647 -38.67 -22.02 -21.61
N THR A 648 -38.04 -23.09 -21.14
CA THR A 648 -38.58 -24.44 -21.21
C THR A 648 -39.59 -24.70 -20.09
N LYS A 649 -40.33 -25.81 -20.20
CA LYS A 649 -41.22 -26.29 -19.13
C LYS A 649 -40.50 -26.50 -17.80
N GLY A 650 -39.21 -26.85 -17.82
CA GLY A 650 -38.40 -27.04 -16.62
C GLY A 650 -38.20 -25.73 -15.86
N VAL A 651 -37.86 -24.66 -16.57
CA VAL A 651 -37.65 -23.31 -16.01
C VAL A 651 -38.95 -22.76 -15.41
N VAL A 652 -40.06 -22.88 -16.13
CA VAL A 652 -41.37 -22.39 -15.67
C VAL A 652 -41.85 -23.17 -14.44
N LYS A 653 -41.63 -24.49 -14.43
CA LYS A 653 -41.97 -25.32 -13.26
C LYS A 653 -41.15 -24.93 -12.04
N ALA A 654 -39.84 -24.72 -12.21
CA ALA A 654 -38.98 -24.26 -11.13
C ALA A 654 -39.40 -22.88 -10.59
N ALA A 655 -39.80 -21.94 -11.45
CA ALA A 655 -40.34 -20.66 -11.01
C ALA A 655 -41.65 -20.82 -10.20
N ALA A 656 -42.52 -21.76 -10.57
CA ALA A 656 -43.73 -22.05 -9.80
C ALA A 656 -43.45 -22.77 -8.46
N GLU A 657 -42.37 -23.56 -8.39
CA GLU A 657 -41.89 -24.22 -7.16
C GLU A 657 -41.20 -23.23 -6.19
N ASN A 658 -40.78 -22.06 -6.67
CA ASN A 658 -40.10 -21.05 -5.87
C ASN A 658 -41.05 -20.47 -4.80
N LYS A 659 -40.78 -20.81 -3.53
CA LYS A 659 -41.60 -20.41 -2.39
C LYS A 659 -41.56 -18.90 -2.11
N PRO A 660 -40.38 -18.23 -2.03
CA PRO A 660 -40.32 -16.81 -1.65
C PRO A 660 -40.63 -15.82 -2.78
N SER A 661 -40.50 -16.19 -4.06
CA SER A 661 -40.62 -15.23 -5.18
C SER A 661 -41.31 -15.79 -6.42
N GLY A 662 -42.02 -16.92 -6.29
CA GLY A 662 -42.62 -17.60 -7.43
C GLY A 662 -43.59 -16.72 -8.22
N LYS A 663 -44.40 -15.89 -7.57
CA LYS A 663 -45.34 -14.99 -8.24
C LYS A 663 -44.62 -13.93 -9.07
N GLU A 664 -43.62 -13.27 -8.50
CA GLU A 664 -42.84 -12.22 -9.15
C GLU A 664 -42.06 -12.77 -10.35
N LEU A 665 -41.48 -13.96 -10.21
CA LEU A 665 -40.79 -14.67 -11.28
C LEU A 665 -41.74 -15.07 -12.39
N MET A 666 -42.89 -15.64 -12.04
CA MET A 666 -43.89 -16.07 -13.02
C MET A 666 -44.46 -14.87 -13.78
N THR A 667 -44.69 -13.75 -13.08
CA THR A 667 -45.11 -12.49 -13.68
C THR A 667 -44.07 -12.00 -14.68
N LEU A 668 -42.78 -11.97 -14.30
CA LEU A 668 -41.69 -11.59 -15.18
C LEU A 668 -41.60 -12.47 -16.43
N LEU A 669 -41.70 -13.80 -16.27
CA LEU A 669 -41.66 -14.73 -17.40
C LEU A 669 -42.83 -14.49 -18.37
N LEU A 670 -44.05 -14.35 -17.85
CA LEU A 670 -45.24 -14.06 -18.64
C LEU A 670 -45.17 -12.68 -19.31
N ASP A 671 -44.69 -11.64 -18.64
CA ASP A 671 -44.56 -10.29 -19.20
C ASP A 671 -43.51 -10.25 -20.34
N ARG A 672 -42.41 -10.99 -20.22
CA ARG A 672 -41.30 -10.96 -21.20
C ARG A 672 -41.45 -11.93 -22.36
N ARG A 673 -42.25 -12.97 -22.23
CA ARG A 673 -42.37 -14.04 -23.24
C ARG A 673 -43.81 -14.38 -23.61
N GLY A 674 -44.80 -13.86 -22.89
CA GLY A 674 -46.23 -14.01 -23.18
C GLY A 674 -46.62 -15.47 -23.38
N ASP A 675 -47.24 -15.75 -24.52
CA ASP A 675 -47.76 -17.07 -24.88
C ASP A 675 -46.67 -18.13 -25.10
N LYS A 676 -45.41 -17.71 -25.29
CA LYS A 676 -44.27 -18.63 -25.44
C LYS A 676 -43.90 -19.35 -24.14
N VAL A 677 -44.44 -18.93 -23.00
CA VAL A 677 -44.23 -19.60 -21.71
C VAL A 677 -45.10 -20.86 -21.64
N PRO A 678 -44.53 -22.08 -21.56
CA PRO A 678 -45.33 -23.31 -21.56
C PRO A 678 -46.02 -23.54 -20.20
N ILE A 679 -47.35 -23.35 -20.16
CA ILE A 679 -48.17 -23.69 -18.99
C ILE A 679 -48.64 -25.15 -19.11
N THR A 680 -47.80 -26.06 -18.63
CA THR A 680 -48.11 -27.51 -18.63
C THR A 680 -48.76 -27.93 -17.31
N GLU A 681 -49.39 -29.11 -17.28
CA GLU A 681 -49.94 -29.70 -16.05
C GLU A 681 -48.92 -29.74 -14.91
N GLY A 682 -47.65 -30.03 -15.21
CA GLY A 682 -46.58 -30.03 -14.22
C GLY A 682 -46.30 -28.66 -13.59
N VAL A 683 -46.48 -27.57 -14.34
CA VAL A 683 -46.35 -26.18 -13.85
C VAL A 683 -47.53 -25.83 -12.96
N VAL A 684 -48.75 -26.14 -13.39
CA VAL A 684 -49.97 -25.84 -12.62
C VAL A 684 -50.01 -26.67 -11.34
N LYS A 685 -49.58 -27.93 -11.38
CA LYS A 685 -49.43 -28.79 -10.20
C LYS A 685 -48.41 -28.21 -9.21
N ALA A 686 -47.29 -27.67 -9.71
CA ALA A 686 -46.30 -27.00 -8.85
C ALA A 686 -46.88 -25.74 -8.19
N ALA A 687 -47.60 -24.90 -8.95
CA ALA A 687 -48.27 -23.71 -8.41
C ALA A 687 -49.32 -24.07 -7.36
N ALA A 688 -50.18 -25.07 -7.62
CA ALA A 688 -51.20 -25.53 -6.68
C ALA A 688 -50.62 -26.12 -5.38
N ARG A 689 -49.42 -26.70 -5.43
CA ARG A 689 -48.69 -27.21 -4.25
C ARG A 689 -47.84 -26.15 -3.55
N ASN A 690 -47.70 -24.95 -4.12
CA ASN A 690 -46.87 -23.93 -3.51
C ASN A 690 -47.50 -23.49 -2.17
N GLU A 691 -46.78 -23.76 -1.09
CA GLU A 691 -47.28 -23.60 0.28
C GLU A 691 -47.30 -22.15 0.74
N TRP A 692 -46.73 -21.21 -0.03
CA TRP A 692 -46.60 -19.80 0.39
C TRP A 692 -47.39 -18.86 -0.51
N LEU A 693 -47.32 -19.08 -1.84
CA LEU A 693 -47.93 -18.20 -2.84
C LEU A 693 -48.89 -18.94 -3.79
N GLY A 694 -49.35 -20.15 -3.43
CA GLY A 694 -50.13 -21.01 -4.33
C GLY A 694 -51.39 -20.36 -4.89
N ALA A 695 -52.20 -19.71 -4.05
CA ALA A 695 -53.43 -19.02 -4.49
C ALA A 695 -53.11 -17.83 -5.41
N GLU A 696 -52.07 -17.05 -5.09
CA GLU A 696 -51.65 -15.90 -5.90
C GLU A 696 -51.06 -16.33 -7.26
N LEU A 697 -50.28 -17.41 -7.27
CA LEU A 697 -49.73 -18.03 -8.49
C LEU A 697 -50.84 -18.58 -9.38
N MET A 698 -51.81 -19.28 -8.80
CA MET A 698 -52.96 -19.81 -9.54
C MET A 698 -53.83 -18.68 -10.08
N THR A 699 -54.00 -17.59 -9.32
CA THR A 699 -54.72 -16.39 -9.77
C THR A 699 -54.04 -15.77 -10.97
N LEU A 700 -52.72 -15.54 -10.90
CA LEU A 700 -51.93 -14.99 -11.99
C LEU A 700 -52.03 -15.86 -13.26
N LEU A 701 -51.93 -17.18 -13.12
CA LEU A 701 -52.04 -18.11 -14.24
C LEU A 701 -53.42 -18.06 -14.90
N LEU A 702 -54.49 -18.11 -14.09
CA LEU A 702 -55.86 -18.04 -14.59
C LEU A 702 -56.19 -16.68 -15.21
N ASP A 703 -55.72 -15.58 -14.64
CA ASP A 703 -55.93 -14.22 -15.17
C ASP A 703 -55.24 -14.02 -16.52
N ARG A 704 -54.01 -14.53 -16.67
CA ARG A 704 -53.19 -14.29 -17.86
C ARG A 704 -53.41 -15.32 -18.97
N ARG A 705 -53.79 -16.55 -18.63
CA ARG A 705 -53.87 -17.68 -19.59
C ARG A 705 -55.23 -18.38 -19.62
N GLY A 706 -56.15 -18.03 -18.71
CA GLY A 706 -57.55 -18.46 -18.74
C GLY A 706 -57.72 -19.96 -18.94
N ASN A 707 -58.35 -20.32 -20.05
CA ASN A 707 -58.68 -21.71 -20.41
C ASN A 707 -57.47 -22.56 -20.80
N GLU A 708 -56.33 -21.94 -21.13
CA GLU A 708 -55.10 -22.67 -21.46
C GLU A 708 -54.45 -23.32 -20.22
N VAL A 709 -54.87 -22.93 -19.01
CA VAL A 709 -54.39 -23.53 -17.76
C VAL A 709 -55.04 -24.92 -17.60
N PRO A 710 -54.28 -26.03 -17.65
CA PRO A 710 -54.82 -27.37 -17.51
C PRO A 710 -55.24 -27.62 -16.05
N ILE A 711 -56.55 -27.75 -15.82
CA ILE A 711 -57.13 -28.13 -14.53
C ILE A 711 -57.49 -29.61 -14.59
N THR A 712 -56.49 -30.46 -14.34
CA THR A 712 -56.64 -31.92 -14.35
C THR A 712 -56.87 -32.46 -12.94
N GLU A 713 -57.25 -33.73 -12.84
CA GLU A 713 -57.36 -34.44 -11.56
C GLU A 713 -56.09 -34.30 -10.70
N GLU A 714 -54.90 -34.37 -11.30
CA GLU A 714 -53.63 -34.30 -10.57
C GLU A 714 -53.34 -32.90 -10.00
N VAL A 715 -53.84 -31.85 -10.65
CA VAL A 715 -53.79 -30.48 -10.13
C VAL A 715 -54.76 -30.32 -8.95
N ILE A 716 -55.96 -30.89 -9.04
CA ILE A 716 -56.94 -30.83 -7.95
C ILE A 716 -56.47 -31.63 -6.73
N LYS A 717 -55.90 -32.83 -6.93
CA LYS A 717 -55.23 -33.58 -5.85
C LYS A 717 -54.14 -32.76 -5.16
N ALA A 718 -53.34 -32.05 -5.94
CA ALA A 718 -52.28 -31.18 -5.44
C ALA A 718 -52.82 -30.00 -4.61
N ALA A 719 -53.88 -29.32 -5.10
CA ALA A 719 -54.53 -28.23 -4.40
C ALA A 719 -55.21 -28.72 -3.10
N ALA A 720 -55.98 -29.80 -3.17
CA ALA A 720 -56.67 -30.40 -2.02
C ALA A 720 -55.70 -30.90 -0.95
N GLY A 721 -54.53 -31.39 -1.37
CA GLY A 721 -53.44 -31.83 -0.49
C GLY A 721 -52.48 -30.72 -0.06
N ASN A 722 -52.69 -29.45 -0.43
CA ASN A 722 -51.84 -28.34 0.00
C ASN A 722 -52.11 -28.03 1.47
N TRP A 723 -51.07 -28.14 2.29
CA TRP A 723 -51.20 -28.10 3.75
C TRP A 723 -51.75 -26.77 4.25
N TRP A 724 -51.26 -25.64 3.74
CA TRP A 724 -51.51 -24.33 4.34
C TRP A 724 -52.59 -23.52 3.64
N PHE A 725 -52.61 -23.52 2.31
CA PHE A 725 -53.52 -22.67 1.51
C PHE A 725 -54.38 -23.48 0.54
N GLY A 726 -54.63 -24.76 0.86
CA GLY A 726 -55.42 -25.64 -0.01
C GLY A 726 -56.86 -25.16 -0.19
N GLU A 727 -57.46 -24.55 0.85
CA GLU A 727 -58.81 -24.00 0.79
C GLU A 727 -58.90 -22.84 -0.21
N GLU A 728 -57.97 -21.89 -0.15
CA GLU A 728 -57.94 -20.71 -1.00
C GLU A 728 -57.67 -21.08 -2.46
N VAL A 729 -56.73 -22.00 -2.71
CA VAL A 729 -56.46 -22.53 -4.05
C VAL A 729 -57.68 -23.27 -4.61
N MET A 730 -58.34 -24.11 -3.80
CA MET A 730 -59.54 -24.84 -4.23
C MET A 730 -60.74 -23.91 -4.44
N THR A 731 -60.92 -22.89 -3.61
CA THR A 731 -61.97 -21.88 -3.74
C THR A 731 -61.81 -21.12 -5.04
N LEU A 732 -60.59 -20.63 -5.31
CA LEU A 732 -60.26 -19.93 -6.56
C LEU A 732 -60.57 -20.79 -7.79
N LEU A 733 -60.20 -22.08 -7.76
CA LEU A 733 -60.45 -23.00 -8.87
C LEU A 733 -61.95 -23.21 -9.11
N LEU A 734 -62.72 -23.44 -8.03
CA LEU A 734 -64.17 -23.62 -8.11
C LEU A 734 -64.89 -22.34 -8.58
N ASP A 735 -64.43 -21.16 -8.15
CA ASP A 735 -65.03 -19.89 -8.57
C ASP A 735 -64.75 -19.55 -10.03
N ARG A 736 -63.51 -19.77 -10.49
CA ARG A 736 -63.08 -19.36 -11.84
C ARG A 736 -63.40 -20.39 -12.91
N ARG A 737 -63.45 -21.68 -12.58
CA ARG A 737 -63.63 -22.79 -13.55
C ARG A 737 -64.88 -23.63 -13.29
N GLY A 738 -65.56 -23.44 -12.16
CA GLY A 738 -66.87 -24.03 -11.90
C GLY A 738 -66.92 -25.54 -12.17
N GLY A 739 -67.86 -25.95 -13.02
CA GLY A 739 -68.08 -27.34 -13.40
C GLY A 739 -66.89 -28.04 -14.06
N ASP A 740 -65.96 -27.30 -14.67
CA ASP A 740 -64.79 -27.86 -15.35
C ASP A 740 -63.72 -28.40 -14.37
N VAL A 741 -63.89 -28.18 -13.08
CA VAL A 741 -63.01 -28.71 -12.03
C VAL A 741 -63.37 -30.19 -11.76
N PRO A 742 -62.48 -31.16 -12.06
CA PRO A 742 -62.76 -32.58 -11.86
C PRO A 742 -62.60 -32.95 -10.38
N ILE A 743 -63.72 -33.09 -9.67
CA ILE A 743 -63.73 -33.61 -8.29
C ILE A 743 -63.72 -35.13 -8.32
N THR A 744 -62.54 -35.72 -8.30
CA THR A 744 -62.37 -37.19 -8.28
C THR A 744 -62.22 -37.73 -6.86
N GLU A 745 -62.43 -39.05 -6.69
CA GLU A 745 -62.16 -39.73 -5.41
C GLU A 745 -60.73 -39.44 -4.90
N GLY A 746 -59.76 -39.34 -5.82
CA GLY A 746 -58.39 -39.04 -5.46
C GLY A 746 -58.21 -37.65 -4.85
N ALA A 747 -58.92 -36.63 -5.35
CA ALA A 747 -58.91 -35.29 -4.78
C ALA A 747 -59.60 -35.26 -3.40
N VAL A 748 -60.73 -35.94 -3.26
CA VAL A 748 -61.46 -36.06 -1.99
C VAL A 748 -60.63 -36.79 -0.94
N LYS A 749 -59.91 -37.84 -1.34
CA LYS A 749 -58.97 -38.56 -0.48
C LYS A 749 -57.77 -37.70 -0.08
N ALA A 750 -57.26 -36.86 -0.98
CA ALA A 750 -56.20 -35.91 -0.67
C ALA A 750 -56.66 -34.84 0.34
N ALA A 751 -57.88 -34.32 0.21
CA ALA A 751 -58.49 -33.42 1.19
C ALA A 751 -58.66 -34.11 2.55
N ALA A 752 -59.15 -35.35 2.57
CA ALA A 752 -59.35 -36.11 3.80
C ALA A 752 -58.03 -36.42 4.54
N GLY A 753 -56.95 -36.64 3.80
CA GLY A 753 -55.60 -36.88 4.32
C GLY A 753 -54.75 -35.62 4.54
N ASN A 754 -55.30 -34.41 4.34
CA ASN A 754 -54.57 -33.16 4.51
C ASN A 754 -54.51 -32.78 5.99
N ASP A 755 -53.31 -32.80 6.56
CA ASP A 755 -53.10 -32.69 8.01
C ASP A 755 -53.49 -31.33 8.60
N ILE A 756 -53.47 -30.25 7.82
CA ILE A 756 -53.67 -28.88 8.33
C ILE A 756 -54.98 -28.28 7.81
N SER A 757 -55.16 -28.19 6.49
CA SER A 757 -56.34 -27.56 5.87
C SER A 757 -57.46 -28.55 5.53
N GLY A 758 -57.31 -29.84 5.86
CA GLY A 758 -58.21 -30.91 5.40
C GLY A 758 -59.67 -30.69 5.74
N LYS A 759 -59.99 -30.23 6.97
CA LYS A 759 -61.37 -29.91 7.37
C LYS A 759 -62.01 -28.88 6.45
N LYS A 760 -61.29 -27.79 6.18
CA LYS A 760 -61.82 -26.66 5.41
C LYS A 760 -61.97 -27.01 3.93
N VAL A 761 -60.96 -27.67 3.35
CA VAL A 761 -61.02 -28.17 1.97
C VAL A 761 -62.16 -29.17 1.82
N MET A 762 -62.33 -30.11 2.76
CA MET A 762 -63.42 -31.08 2.73
C MET A 762 -64.80 -30.39 2.87
N ALA A 763 -64.91 -29.38 3.75
CA ALA A 763 -66.16 -28.63 3.92
C ALA A 763 -66.56 -27.89 2.63
N LEU A 764 -65.59 -27.23 1.99
CA LEU A 764 -65.78 -26.55 0.71
C LEU A 764 -66.25 -27.51 -0.39
N LEU A 765 -65.63 -28.69 -0.49
CA LEU A 765 -66.01 -29.71 -1.47
C LEU A 765 -67.43 -30.23 -1.24
N LEU A 766 -67.78 -30.54 0.01
CA LEU A 766 -69.13 -31.01 0.37
C LEU A 766 -70.19 -29.94 0.12
N GLU A 767 -69.90 -28.68 0.41
CA GLU A 767 -70.85 -27.56 0.26
C GLU A 767 -71.11 -27.22 -1.21
N ARG A 768 -70.07 -27.18 -2.05
CA ARG A 768 -70.20 -26.69 -3.42
C ARG A 768 -70.38 -27.78 -4.47
N ARG A 769 -69.91 -29.00 -4.20
CA ARG A 769 -69.85 -30.12 -5.17
C ARG A 769 -70.16 -31.48 -4.54
N GLY A 770 -70.88 -31.50 -3.40
CA GLY A 770 -71.14 -32.72 -2.64
C GLY A 770 -71.84 -33.83 -3.43
N ASP A 771 -72.67 -33.48 -4.40
CA ASP A 771 -73.45 -34.45 -5.19
C ASP A 771 -72.61 -35.19 -6.25
N GLU A 772 -71.39 -34.72 -6.54
CA GLU A 772 -70.56 -35.26 -7.63
C GLU A 772 -69.62 -36.39 -7.21
N PHE A 773 -69.50 -36.64 -5.90
CA PHE A 773 -68.65 -37.69 -5.38
C PHE A 773 -69.30 -38.41 -4.19
N GLN A 774 -68.82 -39.63 -3.96
CA GLN A 774 -69.28 -40.49 -2.88
C GLN A 774 -68.19 -40.61 -1.81
N ILE A 775 -68.58 -40.73 -0.54
CA ILE A 775 -67.62 -40.96 0.54
C ILE A 775 -67.22 -42.44 0.55
N THR A 776 -66.16 -42.77 -0.19
CA THR A 776 -65.68 -44.16 -0.29
C THR A 776 -64.94 -44.60 0.98
N LYS A 777 -64.81 -45.93 1.15
CA LYS A 777 -63.95 -46.54 2.18
C LYS A 777 -62.52 -46.00 2.14
N GLY A 778 -62.03 -45.64 0.95
CA GLY A 778 -60.70 -45.04 0.75
C GLY A 778 -60.56 -43.64 1.35
N VAL A 779 -61.61 -42.82 1.26
CA VAL A 779 -61.69 -41.46 1.85
C VAL A 779 -61.77 -41.55 3.37
N VAL A 780 -62.65 -42.40 3.89
CA VAL A 780 -62.82 -42.60 5.35
C VAL A 780 -61.53 -43.13 5.98
N LYS A 781 -60.85 -44.08 5.32
CA LYS A 781 -59.54 -44.58 5.75
C LYS A 781 -58.47 -43.48 5.73
N ALA A 782 -58.49 -42.57 4.77
CA ALA A 782 -57.55 -41.45 4.71
C ALA A 782 -57.78 -40.47 5.88
N ALA A 783 -59.04 -40.13 6.18
CA ALA A 783 -59.40 -39.32 7.36
C ALA A 783 -58.96 -39.99 8.67
N ALA A 784 -59.15 -41.31 8.80
CA ALA A 784 -58.72 -42.06 9.99
C ALA A 784 -57.19 -42.09 10.18
N LYS A 785 -56.41 -42.05 9.09
CA LYS A 785 -54.94 -42.00 9.12
C LYS A 785 -54.35 -40.59 9.25
N ASN A 786 -55.15 -39.56 9.00
CA ASN A 786 -54.71 -38.17 9.05
C ASN A 786 -54.28 -37.84 10.49
N LYS A 787 -53.05 -37.35 10.66
CA LYS A 787 -52.40 -37.31 11.97
C LYS A 787 -52.89 -36.12 12.80
N TRP A 788 -53.21 -35.00 12.17
CA TRP A 788 -53.48 -33.75 12.89
C TRP A 788 -54.93 -33.27 12.79
N SER A 789 -55.58 -33.42 11.64
CA SER A 789 -56.97 -32.99 11.44
C SER A 789 -57.94 -34.16 11.24
N GLY A 790 -57.49 -35.40 11.47
CA GLY A 790 -58.31 -36.60 11.27
C GLY A 790 -59.62 -36.60 12.05
N TYR A 791 -59.61 -36.12 13.30
CA TYR A 791 -60.84 -35.98 14.11
C TYR A 791 -61.83 -35.00 13.49
N ASP A 792 -61.37 -33.81 13.11
CA ASP A 792 -62.19 -32.76 12.52
C ASP A 792 -62.79 -33.17 11.17
N VAL A 793 -61.96 -33.79 10.32
CA VAL A 793 -62.38 -34.31 9.01
C VAL A 793 -63.38 -35.44 9.19
N MET A 794 -63.12 -36.40 10.10
CA MET A 794 -64.02 -37.52 10.35
C MET A 794 -65.37 -37.04 10.92
N THR A 795 -65.35 -36.07 11.83
CA THR A 795 -66.56 -35.45 12.39
C THR A 795 -67.40 -34.83 11.28
N LEU A 796 -66.78 -34.00 10.42
CA LEU A 796 -67.46 -33.35 9.31
C LEU A 796 -68.08 -34.36 8.32
N LEU A 797 -67.37 -35.45 8.01
CA LEU A 797 -67.86 -36.51 7.12
C LEU A 797 -69.08 -37.22 7.71
N LEU A 798 -69.03 -37.60 9.00
CA LEU A 798 -70.15 -38.25 9.69
C LEU A 798 -71.36 -37.31 9.83
N ASP A 799 -71.14 -36.02 10.09
CA ASP A 799 -72.23 -35.04 10.23
C ASP A 799 -72.98 -34.77 8.94
N ARG A 800 -72.28 -34.67 7.81
CA ARG A 800 -72.88 -34.28 6.53
C ARG A 800 -73.28 -35.46 5.65
N ARG A 801 -72.60 -36.61 5.77
CA ARG A 801 -72.76 -37.78 4.88
C ARG A 801 -72.65 -39.11 5.65
N GLY A 802 -73.07 -39.13 6.92
CA GLY A 802 -72.99 -40.31 7.79
C GLY A 802 -73.62 -41.57 7.20
N ASP A 803 -74.73 -41.43 6.48
CA ASP A 803 -75.49 -42.54 5.88
C ASP A 803 -74.72 -43.28 4.77
N GLU A 804 -73.73 -42.63 4.15
CA GLU A 804 -72.90 -43.24 3.09
C GLU A 804 -71.65 -43.94 3.63
N ILE A 805 -71.28 -43.64 4.86
CA ILE A 805 -70.06 -44.12 5.49
C ILE A 805 -70.34 -45.48 6.10
N GLN A 806 -69.51 -46.48 5.80
CA GLN A 806 -69.49 -47.76 6.52
C GLN A 806 -68.17 -47.89 7.27
N ILE A 807 -68.22 -48.16 8.57
CA ILE A 807 -67.01 -48.37 9.36
C ILE A 807 -66.52 -49.80 9.12
N THR A 808 -65.38 -49.91 8.44
CA THR A 808 -64.75 -51.20 8.14
C THR A 808 -63.54 -51.46 9.04
N GLU A 809 -63.16 -52.73 9.18
CA GLU A 809 -61.97 -53.13 9.95
C GLU A 809 -60.70 -52.36 9.52
N GLU A 810 -60.56 -52.04 8.23
CA GLU A 810 -59.43 -51.26 7.69
C GLU A 810 -59.41 -49.79 8.13
N VAL A 811 -60.58 -49.20 8.41
CA VAL A 811 -60.72 -47.84 8.97
C VAL A 811 -60.38 -47.88 10.46
N ILE A 812 -60.85 -48.89 11.18
CA ILE A 812 -60.58 -49.09 12.61
C ILE A 812 -59.08 -49.32 12.83
N LYS A 813 -58.44 -50.18 12.03
CA LYS A 813 -56.97 -50.37 12.04
C LYS A 813 -56.21 -49.08 11.75
N ALA A 814 -56.68 -48.29 10.79
CA ALA A 814 -56.09 -47.00 10.44
C ALA A 814 -56.14 -46.00 11.60
N ALA A 815 -57.29 -45.88 12.30
CA ALA A 815 -57.45 -45.03 13.47
C ALA A 815 -56.62 -45.54 14.66
N ALA A 816 -56.64 -46.86 14.92
CA ALA A 816 -55.88 -47.50 16.00
C ALA A 816 -54.36 -47.30 15.85
N GLY A 817 -53.86 -47.38 14.62
CA GLY A 817 -52.45 -47.17 14.28
C GLY A 817 -52.04 -45.71 14.09
N ASN A 818 -52.94 -44.74 14.27
CA ASN A 818 -52.64 -43.32 14.13
C ASN A 818 -52.02 -42.76 15.43
N GLU A 819 -50.77 -42.30 15.32
CA GLU A 819 -49.93 -41.90 16.47
C GLU A 819 -50.41 -40.63 17.17
N GLN A 820 -51.14 -39.76 16.46
CA GLN A 820 -51.49 -38.42 16.94
C GLN A 820 -52.99 -38.34 17.24
N SER A 821 -53.86 -38.17 16.24
CA SER A 821 -55.33 -38.04 16.45
C SER A 821 -56.08 -39.38 16.55
N GLY A 822 -55.38 -40.51 16.66
CA GLY A 822 -56.00 -41.84 16.60
C GLY A 822 -56.96 -42.12 17.74
N LYS A 823 -56.70 -41.57 18.93
CA LYS A 823 -57.57 -41.74 20.10
C LYS A 823 -58.90 -41.01 19.91
N GLU A 824 -58.83 -39.77 19.46
CA GLU A 824 -59.99 -38.89 19.25
C GLU A 824 -60.86 -39.44 18.11
N VAL A 825 -60.23 -39.91 17.03
CA VAL A 825 -60.94 -40.59 15.93
C VAL A 825 -61.57 -41.88 16.42
N MET A 826 -60.89 -42.72 17.21
CA MET A 826 -61.44 -43.97 17.73
C MET A 826 -62.62 -43.71 18.68
N ALA A 827 -62.52 -42.71 19.56
CA ALA A 827 -63.61 -42.33 20.46
C ALA A 827 -64.85 -41.86 19.69
N LEU A 828 -64.67 -41.02 18.66
CA LEU A 828 -65.76 -40.56 17.80
C LEU A 828 -66.46 -41.71 17.07
N LEU A 829 -65.71 -42.70 16.58
CA LEU A 829 -66.27 -43.87 15.89
C LEU A 829 -67.08 -44.74 16.85
N LEU A 830 -66.59 -44.98 18.08
CA LEU A 830 -67.32 -45.72 19.11
C LEU A 830 -68.59 -45.00 19.55
N GLU A 831 -68.55 -43.67 19.69
CA GLU A 831 -69.70 -42.86 20.12
C GLU A 831 -70.83 -42.86 19.08
N ARG A 832 -70.50 -42.69 17.78
CA ARG A 832 -71.51 -42.46 16.74
C ARG A 832 -71.85 -43.67 15.89
N ARG A 833 -71.00 -44.70 15.87
CA ARG A 833 -71.14 -45.92 15.05
C ARG A 833 -70.66 -47.18 15.79
N GLY A 834 -70.85 -47.22 17.11
CA GLY A 834 -70.34 -48.30 17.96
C GLY A 834 -70.84 -49.69 17.60
N ASP A 835 -72.01 -49.81 16.98
CA ASP A 835 -72.60 -51.04 16.45
C ASP A 835 -71.83 -51.63 15.25
N GLU A 836 -71.08 -50.81 14.52
CA GLU A 836 -70.24 -51.22 13.39
C GLU A 836 -68.76 -51.44 13.77
N VAL A 837 -68.36 -51.06 14.98
CA VAL A 837 -66.97 -51.15 15.45
C VAL A 837 -66.70 -52.54 16.05
N GLN A 838 -66.02 -53.40 15.29
CA GLN A 838 -65.56 -54.71 15.78
C GLN A 838 -64.07 -54.69 16.13
N ILE A 839 -63.75 -55.07 17.37
CA ILE A 839 -62.37 -55.12 17.87
C ILE A 839 -61.78 -56.50 17.59
N THR A 840 -61.05 -56.62 16.48
CA THR A 840 -60.36 -57.85 16.09
C THR A 840 -58.93 -57.90 16.65
N GLU A 841 -58.32 -59.09 16.67
CA GLU A 841 -56.92 -59.26 17.09
C GLU A 841 -55.94 -58.38 16.27
N GLU A 842 -56.26 -58.16 14.99
CA GLU A 842 -55.46 -57.33 14.10
C GLU A 842 -55.61 -55.82 14.39
N VAL A 843 -56.76 -55.36 14.87
CA VAL A 843 -56.94 -53.99 15.39
C VAL A 843 -56.12 -53.78 16.66
N ILE A 844 -56.10 -54.77 17.55
CA ILE A 844 -55.30 -54.74 18.79
C ILE A 844 -53.80 -54.71 18.48
N LYS A 845 -53.33 -55.48 17.49
CA LYS A 845 -51.94 -55.43 17.02
C LYS A 845 -51.58 -54.05 16.45
N ALA A 846 -52.45 -53.45 15.64
CA ALA A 846 -52.25 -52.11 15.10
C ALA A 846 -52.16 -51.03 16.19
N ALA A 847 -53.00 -51.12 17.24
CA ALA A 847 -52.93 -50.25 18.41
C ALA A 847 -51.63 -50.44 19.22
N LYS A 848 -51.19 -51.68 19.44
CA LYS A 848 -49.98 -52.00 20.21
C LYS A 848 -48.68 -51.59 19.49
N ALA A 849 -48.66 -51.61 18.16
CA ALA A 849 -47.50 -51.19 17.36
C ALA A 849 -47.23 -49.67 17.45
N ASN A 850 -48.21 -48.89 17.90
CA ASN A 850 -48.15 -47.44 18.02
C ASN A 850 -47.51 -47.02 19.36
N LYS A 851 -46.26 -46.57 19.33
CA LYS A 851 -45.45 -46.31 20.54
C LYS A 851 -45.86 -45.06 21.34
N GLN A 852 -46.64 -44.14 20.76
CA GLN A 852 -47.02 -42.87 21.40
C GLN A 852 -48.46 -42.86 21.95
N SER A 853 -49.42 -43.48 21.25
CA SER A 853 -50.82 -43.55 21.68
C SER A 853 -51.34 -44.96 22.00
N GLY A 854 -50.56 -46.02 21.73
CA GLY A 854 -50.99 -47.41 21.94
C GLY A 854 -51.39 -47.78 23.37
N LYS A 855 -50.92 -47.04 24.38
CA LYS A 855 -51.36 -47.21 25.79
C LYS A 855 -52.71 -46.52 26.07
N ARG A 856 -53.03 -45.40 25.39
CA ARG A 856 -54.25 -44.60 25.58
C ARG A 856 -55.41 -45.01 24.66
N SER A 857 -55.12 -45.59 23.50
CA SER A 857 -56.14 -46.20 22.63
C SER A 857 -56.64 -47.53 23.20
N TYR A 858 -55.80 -48.23 23.98
CA TYR A 858 -56.19 -49.41 24.74
C TYR A 858 -57.21 -49.09 25.84
N ASP A 859 -57.04 -47.95 26.53
CA ASP A 859 -57.96 -47.48 27.59
C ASP A 859 -59.36 -47.11 27.06
N ALA A 860 -59.51 -46.85 25.75
CA ALA A 860 -60.82 -46.63 25.13
C ALA A 860 -61.59 -47.94 24.90
N PHE A 861 -60.90 -49.09 24.82
CA PHE A 861 -61.53 -50.41 24.67
C PHE A 861 -61.99 -51.02 26.00
N THR A 862 -61.53 -50.52 27.14
CA THR A 862 -61.87 -51.05 28.48
C THR A 862 -63.20 -50.51 29.06
N TRP A 863 -64.09 -49.97 28.22
CA TRP A 863 -65.43 -49.47 28.63
C TRP A 863 -66.59 -50.41 28.25
N GLN A 864 -66.32 -51.70 28.00
CA GLN A 864 -67.37 -52.69 27.69
C GLN A 864 -67.23 -54.05 28.41
N ASP A 865 -66.46 -54.10 29.52
CA ASP A 865 -66.49 -55.23 30.46
C ASP A 865 -66.96 -54.76 31.86
N GLU A 866 -68.05 -53.98 31.91
CA GLU A 866 -69.00 -53.92 33.04
C GLU A 866 -70.45 -53.92 32.53
#